data_AF-A0A537IE60-F1
#
_entry.id   AF-A0A537IE60-F1
#
_cell.length_a   1.000
_cell.length_b   1.000
_cell.length_c   1.000
_cell.angle_alpha   90.00
_cell.angle_beta   90.00
_cell.angle_gamma   90.00
#
_symmetry.space_group_name_H-M   'P 1'
#
loop_
_entity.id
_entity.type
_entity.pdbx_description
1 polymer ?
#
loop_
_entity_poly.entity_id
_entity_poly.type
_entity_poly.pdbx_seq_one_letter_code
_entity_poly.pdbx_strand_id
1 'polypeptide(L)'
;MLFTRLARIIIRRHRAVFIIWLVALAISVPAILQVQHVIAYSETSYNPASSESSRAQDIVAKEFSISEGNSGVVVISANDVRGADVREFTVRLNETLHKDRDLNTINNITSIYDIYYQLLIGYTGVVDLQLYQLKNMTSLATSLEYGVPSIYVNDWSTIVQSGPLTITGAQIAQYNAQAYNASVPAVLAQTPPAYQANATAYVRSFYRAWNQTFRPTQTYDKFQLLVNGAPQQREQNVTKGYPGLTVQPSYYNVTLPFFASLPFPPQKLSVFLGAARFFNVYNYCSSTCPNNYWNDSNSIRAFTVSTFGQSLNAGPTQQTIIGEIYDLGPSVSLVTATIFAGQLLRTYNILTYPAQPSKAIYNQFVSASNNTMLVILDFKTSGLDPKGSVQQIRNDVAFANYVSGQTLSVYVTGAPAFNYDIEQQSIADVERIDPITIILIIIIIGLFFSSLVAPLIPVSAIGLSVGVAFGLVYIIGTFVTSIHFLVLTLLPVAMLGAGSDYCVFLVSRYAEERRMGRSKKDAVERAVTWAGESIATSGATVIIAFASLAIASFGMLRSIGIAVMLGISIALLVSLTLVPASLMMFGDRLFWPRGLNLWKKKAKHPSYYARAAKFTAQHSKLILLLALVVTVPAISTILSSTTGHDFIGQVPNALESKAGYNVMSQGFGVGAITPTYTIVKTPVVLVADNWINVTALRSISYAENSTRQINGVSKVYGVTSPSGQPIPYFLFAQLNPAEQQQMIRSMKPFLGGTGKSAMVWAVLSNEPYSDPAIATLNRIRGNIVTVRSQDHLLGTSTMLVGGETASVADLAASASGDYLNTTTIVLVGVFVILLVALGSIFTPLRLIFTILLSISWAMALVIFVFNNYLGSEIIWMLPIMLLVVMVGLGLDYDIFLVTRIREYVATGSKDEDAIESAVEHTGGIISATGLVTAGAFGTMMLSSIPMLQQFGLAISIVVLLDAMIIRIYLVPSIMMHMKRLNWWAPGRLRRVPVRPEEKLIPPIPFITKLIVAAETLAIIALGTILYLDYSSNVFLQMFVQGTIASVLAGINVWTGVILGIASFAATYVILQGKIGQMKPKQWLPKLARWLSGPLTPKSTAHIHSVESGPVSSVTPAVQAQPPLPPTVATPQFATDHVEAIKKDEATRESTAEPKSTP
;
A
#
# COMPACT_ATOMS: atom_id res chain seq x y z
N MET A 1 -20.62 43.04 -27.20
CA MET A 1 -21.39 43.93 -26.27
C MET A 1 -21.18 43.63 -24.79
N LEU A 2 -20.97 42.37 -24.37
CA LEU A 2 -20.80 42.06 -22.94
C LEU A 2 -19.50 42.66 -22.36
N PHE A 3 -18.35 42.38 -22.99
CA PHE A 3 -17.04 42.90 -22.54
C PHE A 3 -16.94 44.43 -22.55
N THR A 4 -17.58 45.13 -23.50
CA THR A 4 -17.66 46.62 -23.49
C THR A 4 -18.55 47.18 -22.38
N ARG A 5 -19.44 46.38 -21.76
CA ARG A 5 -20.15 46.78 -20.52
C ARG A 5 -19.25 46.55 -19.31
N LEU A 6 -18.64 45.37 -19.21
CA LEU A 6 -17.69 44.99 -18.15
C LEU A 6 -16.55 46.01 -18.02
N ALA A 7 -15.89 46.34 -19.14
CA ALA A 7 -14.80 47.31 -19.19
C ALA A 7 -15.20 48.69 -18.65
N ARG A 8 -16.36 49.23 -19.07
CA ARG A 8 -16.84 50.55 -18.60
C ARG A 8 -17.25 50.56 -17.13
N ILE A 9 -17.74 49.44 -16.60
CA ILE A 9 -17.98 49.26 -15.15
C ILE A 9 -16.66 49.31 -14.38
N ILE A 10 -15.64 48.55 -14.83
CA ILE A 10 -14.31 48.51 -14.20
C ILE A 10 -13.64 49.89 -14.28
N ILE A 11 -13.64 50.55 -15.44
CA ILE A 11 -13.10 51.91 -15.59
C ILE A 11 -13.75 52.88 -14.59
N ARG A 12 -15.08 52.82 -14.41
CA ARG A 12 -15.83 53.69 -13.48
C ARG A 12 -15.64 53.33 -12.00
N ARG A 13 -15.41 52.06 -11.64
CA ARG A 13 -15.38 51.57 -10.24
C ARG A 13 -14.09 50.81 -9.85
N HIS A 14 -12.97 51.00 -10.57
CA HIS A 14 -11.72 50.25 -10.39
C HIS A 14 -11.24 50.12 -8.93
N ARG A 15 -11.30 51.19 -8.12
CA ARG A 15 -10.95 51.11 -6.69
C ARG A 15 -11.84 50.15 -5.89
N ALA A 16 -13.15 50.12 -6.16
CA ALA A 16 -14.08 49.21 -5.50
C ALA A 16 -13.85 47.75 -5.94
N VAL A 17 -13.53 47.51 -7.22
CA VAL A 17 -13.17 46.17 -7.72
C VAL A 17 -11.91 45.64 -7.01
N PHE A 18 -10.91 46.51 -6.81
CA PHE A 18 -9.69 46.18 -6.07
C PHE A 18 -9.99 45.84 -4.59
N ILE A 19 -10.81 46.64 -3.91
CA ILE A 19 -11.22 46.41 -2.52
C ILE A 19 -12.03 45.12 -2.37
N ILE A 20 -12.95 44.81 -3.29
CA ILE A 20 -13.76 43.59 -3.27
C ILE A 20 -12.88 42.33 -3.24
N TRP A 21 -11.82 42.28 -4.06
CA TRP A 21 -10.90 41.14 -4.09
C TRP A 21 -10.03 41.05 -2.82
N LEU A 22 -9.61 42.16 -2.25
CA LEU A 22 -8.91 42.16 -0.94
C LEU A 22 -9.82 41.68 0.20
N VAL A 23 -11.10 42.07 0.19
CA VAL A 23 -12.10 41.60 1.16
C VAL A 23 -12.39 40.10 0.98
N ALA A 24 -12.50 39.62 -0.27
CA ALA A 24 -12.67 38.20 -0.56
C ALA A 24 -11.48 37.36 -0.06
N LEU A 25 -10.24 37.85 -0.25
CA LEU A 25 -9.04 37.23 0.30
C LEU A 25 -9.08 37.22 1.84
N ALA A 26 -9.36 38.36 2.48
CA ALA A 26 -9.43 38.47 3.93
C ALA A 26 -10.48 37.54 4.57
N ILE A 27 -11.64 37.37 3.93
CA ILE A 27 -12.68 36.40 4.32
C ILE A 27 -12.19 34.96 4.14
N SER A 28 -11.30 34.70 3.18
CA SER A 28 -10.76 33.37 2.90
C SER A 28 -9.65 32.94 3.87
N VAL A 29 -8.90 33.88 4.48
CA VAL A 29 -7.73 33.56 5.33
C VAL A 29 -7.99 32.48 6.40
N PRO A 30 -9.08 32.52 7.20
CA PRO A 30 -9.34 31.48 8.20
C PRO A 30 -9.51 30.07 7.60
N ALA A 31 -10.07 29.98 6.39
CA ALA A 31 -10.25 28.71 5.67
C ALA A 31 -8.94 28.22 5.04
N ILE A 32 -8.11 29.13 4.51
CA ILE A 32 -6.77 28.79 3.99
C ILE A 32 -5.93 28.14 5.09
N LEU A 33 -5.93 28.72 6.30
CA LEU A 33 -5.17 28.20 7.45
C LEU A 33 -5.65 26.82 7.94
N GLN A 34 -6.82 26.35 7.51
CA GLN A 34 -7.38 25.04 7.88
C GLN A 34 -7.40 24.04 6.71
N VAL A 35 -6.88 24.40 5.53
CA VAL A 35 -6.97 23.56 4.31
C VAL A 35 -6.28 22.20 4.47
N GLN A 36 -5.24 22.09 5.31
CA GLN A 36 -4.55 20.83 5.60
C GLN A 36 -5.45 19.80 6.31
N HIS A 37 -6.49 20.22 7.02
CA HIS A 37 -7.40 19.30 7.72
C HIS A 37 -8.41 18.58 6.81
N VAL A 38 -8.61 19.05 5.58
CA VAL A 38 -9.53 18.41 4.60
C VAL A 38 -8.79 17.57 3.55
N ILE A 39 -7.47 17.43 3.70
CA ILE A 39 -6.62 16.74 2.75
C ILE A 39 -6.38 15.29 3.18
N ALA A 40 -6.62 14.35 2.27
CA ALA A 40 -6.30 12.94 2.47
C ALA A 40 -5.04 12.56 1.70
N TYR A 41 -4.19 11.79 2.39
CA TYR A 41 -2.90 11.29 1.90
C TYR A 41 -2.92 9.77 1.61
N SER A 42 -4.07 9.12 1.84
CA SER A 42 -4.31 7.71 1.54
C SER A 42 -5.10 7.54 0.24
N GLU A 43 -4.61 6.67 -0.65
CA GLU A 43 -5.25 6.36 -1.93
C GLU A 43 -6.56 5.58 -1.77
N THR A 44 -6.64 4.65 -0.83
CA THR A 44 -7.83 3.79 -0.63
C THR A 44 -9.04 4.56 -0.13
N SER A 45 -8.84 5.75 0.45
CA SER A 45 -9.92 6.68 0.83
C SER A 45 -10.74 7.22 -0.36
N TYR A 46 -10.29 6.98 -1.60
CA TYR A 46 -10.94 7.47 -2.82
C TYR A 46 -11.70 6.41 -3.63
N ASN A 47 -11.75 5.17 -3.15
CA ASN A 47 -12.52 4.11 -3.80
C ASN A 47 -14.05 4.39 -3.76
N PRO A 48 -14.78 4.07 -4.84
CA PRO A 48 -16.25 4.19 -4.82
C PRO A 48 -16.86 3.30 -3.74
N ALA A 49 -17.78 3.84 -2.93
CA ALA A 49 -18.48 3.09 -1.87
C ALA A 49 -19.34 1.92 -2.40
N SER A 50 -19.57 1.85 -3.70
CA SER A 50 -20.23 0.73 -4.41
C SER A 50 -19.28 -0.42 -4.79
N SER A 51 -17.96 -0.23 -4.70
CA SER A 51 -16.94 -1.21 -5.07
C SER A 51 -16.99 -2.47 -4.20
N GLU A 52 -16.34 -3.55 -4.64
CA GLU A 52 -16.29 -4.79 -3.86
C GLU A 52 -15.40 -4.61 -2.62
N SER A 53 -14.22 -4.01 -2.82
CA SER A 53 -13.24 -3.71 -1.77
C SER A 53 -13.82 -2.84 -0.64
N SER A 54 -14.44 -1.69 -0.95
CA SER A 54 -15.07 -0.85 0.08
C SER A 54 -16.21 -1.54 0.82
N ARG A 55 -16.98 -2.40 0.13
CA ARG A 55 -18.06 -3.20 0.75
C ARG A 55 -17.52 -4.38 1.59
N ALA A 56 -16.36 -4.93 1.25
CA ALA A 56 -15.67 -5.88 2.09
C ALA A 56 -15.14 -5.19 3.35
N GLN A 57 -14.43 -4.06 3.20
CA GLN A 57 -13.86 -3.27 4.30
C GLN A 57 -14.93 -2.79 5.30
N ASP A 58 -16.11 -2.38 4.82
CA ASP A 58 -17.27 -2.03 5.68
C ASP A 58 -17.76 -3.22 6.54
N ILE A 59 -17.66 -4.46 6.03
CA ILE A 59 -17.97 -5.67 6.80
C ILE A 59 -16.82 -6.02 7.76
N VAL A 60 -15.55 -5.81 7.37
CA VAL A 60 -14.41 -5.96 8.30
C VAL A 60 -14.60 -5.06 9.50
N ALA A 61 -14.77 -3.76 9.29
CA ALA A 61 -14.89 -2.76 10.35
C ALA A 61 -16.11 -2.96 11.28
N LYS A 62 -17.13 -3.73 10.84
CA LYS A 62 -18.35 -4.01 11.61
C LYS A 62 -18.37 -5.37 12.30
N GLU A 63 -17.77 -6.40 11.70
CA GLU A 63 -17.83 -7.76 12.23
C GLU A 63 -16.50 -8.30 12.75
N PHE A 64 -15.35 -7.75 12.35
CA PHE A 64 -14.02 -8.27 12.70
C PHE A 64 -13.20 -7.26 13.51
N SER A 65 -12.40 -7.74 14.46
CA SER A 65 -11.59 -6.90 15.35
C SER A 65 -10.25 -6.47 14.74
N ILE A 66 -10.21 -6.22 13.42
CA ILE A 66 -8.99 -5.95 12.65
C ILE A 66 -8.96 -4.46 12.29
N SER A 67 -7.93 -3.73 12.74
CA SER A 67 -7.79 -2.28 12.52
C SER A 67 -7.15 -1.96 11.16
N GLU A 68 -7.82 -2.31 10.07
CA GLU A 68 -7.29 -2.09 8.71
C GLU A 68 -7.07 -0.60 8.42
N GLY A 69 -5.84 -0.23 8.05
CA GLY A 69 -5.41 1.14 7.76
C GLY A 69 -4.94 1.96 8.98
N ASN A 70 -5.27 1.54 10.21
CA ASN A 70 -4.97 2.29 11.44
C ASN A 70 -3.98 1.57 12.38
N SER A 71 -3.04 0.81 11.82
CA SER A 71 -1.88 0.29 12.58
C SER A 71 -0.56 0.78 11.95
N GLY A 72 0.34 1.25 12.80
CA GLY A 72 1.75 1.50 12.48
C GLY A 72 2.60 0.27 12.73
N VAL A 73 3.77 0.19 12.10
CA VAL A 73 4.72 -0.91 12.31
C VAL A 73 6.11 -0.35 12.56
N VAL A 74 6.72 -0.72 13.68
CA VAL A 74 8.15 -0.50 13.93
C VAL A 74 8.90 -1.73 13.46
N VAL A 75 9.77 -1.54 12.45
CA VAL A 75 10.55 -2.58 11.80
C VAL A 75 11.97 -2.52 12.33
N ILE A 76 12.40 -3.57 13.03
CA ILE A 76 13.74 -3.70 13.61
C ILE A 76 14.56 -4.60 12.70
N SER A 77 15.74 -4.15 12.29
CA SER A 77 16.68 -4.89 11.45
C SER A 77 18.02 -5.06 12.15
N ALA A 78 18.48 -6.32 12.24
CA ALA A 78 19.73 -6.73 12.88
C ALA A 78 20.30 -7.99 12.20
N ASN A 79 21.51 -8.40 12.58
CA ASN A 79 22.06 -9.69 12.11
C ASN A 79 21.33 -10.90 12.71
N ASP A 80 20.84 -10.77 13.95
CA ASP A 80 19.96 -11.75 14.59
C ASP A 80 19.03 -11.05 15.60
N VAL A 81 17.74 -10.93 15.29
CA VAL A 81 16.73 -10.26 16.13
C VAL A 81 16.35 -11.04 17.40
N ARG A 82 16.97 -12.22 17.61
CA ARG A 82 16.86 -13.00 18.87
C ARG A 82 17.89 -12.56 19.91
N GLY A 83 18.76 -11.62 19.56
CA GLY A 83 19.81 -11.08 20.43
C GLY A 83 19.27 -10.36 21.68
N ALA A 84 20.15 -10.24 22.68
CA ALA A 84 19.81 -9.59 23.96
C ALA A 84 19.62 -8.07 23.81
N ASP A 85 20.29 -7.49 22.82
CA ASP A 85 20.20 -6.11 22.32
C ASP A 85 18.82 -5.78 21.77
N VAL A 86 18.30 -6.55 20.80
CA VAL A 86 16.96 -6.33 20.21
C VAL A 86 15.86 -6.57 21.23
N ARG A 87 16.03 -7.56 22.11
CA ARG A 87 15.17 -7.80 23.28
C ARG A 87 15.14 -6.58 24.21
N GLU A 88 16.30 -6.07 24.61
CA GLU A 88 16.40 -4.94 25.53
C GLU A 88 15.84 -3.65 24.92
N PHE A 89 16.17 -3.37 23.66
CA PHE A 89 15.57 -2.28 22.89
C PHE A 89 14.04 -2.39 22.85
N THR A 90 13.49 -3.56 22.50
CA THR A 90 12.03 -3.71 22.35
C THR A 90 11.29 -3.54 23.67
N VAL A 91 11.82 -4.09 24.78
CA VAL A 91 11.24 -3.90 26.12
C VAL A 91 11.29 -2.44 26.54
N ARG A 92 12.43 -1.76 26.32
CA ARG A 92 12.58 -0.32 26.61
C ARG A 92 11.62 0.52 25.74
N LEU A 93 11.50 0.23 24.45
CA LEU A 93 10.60 0.92 23.53
C LEU A 93 9.13 0.80 23.96
N ASN A 94 8.69 -0.42 24.29
CA ASN A 94 7.33 -0.68 24.78
C ASN A 94 7.04 0.08 26.08
N GLU A 95 8.03 0.16 26.97
CA GLU A 95 7.97 0.99 28.18
C GLU A 95 7.98 2.50 27.93
N THR A 96 8.69 3.00 26.92
CA THR A 96 8.66 4.43 26.55
C THR A 96 7.29 4.81 26.00
N LEU A 97 6.80 4.07 25.00
CA LEU A 97 5.50 4.34 24.35
C LEU A 97 4.31 4.22 25.31
N HIS A 98 4.39 3.37 26.34
CA HIS A 98 3.38 3.30 27.41
C HIS A 98 3.49 4.40 28.49
N LYS A 99 4.62 5.11 28.58
CA LYS A 99 4.87 6.17 29.58
C LYS A 99 4.69 7.57 29.00
N ASP A 100 4.83 7.74 27.68
CA ASP A 100 4.50 9.01 27.04
C ASP A 100 3.00 9.32 27.24
N ARG A 101 2.75 10.56 27.66
CA ARG A 101 1.41 11.09 27.93
C ARG A 101 0.84 11.87 26.74
N ASP A 102 1.65 12.13 25.72
CA ASP A 102 1.21 12.83 24.51
C ASP A 102 0.69 11.82 23.45
N LEU A 103 1.17 10.57 23.47
CA LEU A 103 0.74 9.44 22.63
C LEU A 103 -0.64 8.84 22.96
N ASN A 104 -1.64 9.69 23.20
CA ASN A 104 -3.02 9.30 23.52
C ASN A 104 -3.75 8.54 22.39
N THR A 105 -3.19 8.48 21.18
CA THR A 105 -3.76 7.82 20.00
C THR A 105 -3.56 6.30 19.98
N ILE A 106 -2.52 5.78 20.64
CA ILE A 106 -2.24 4.33 20.65
C ILE A 106 -3.28 3.61 21.50
N ASN A 107 -3.75 2.45 21.02
CA ASN A 107 -4.67 1.54 21.70
C ASN A 107 -3.93 0.33 22.29
N ASN A 108 -3.00 -0.24 21.54
CA ASN A 108 -2.28 -1.46 21.91
C ASN A 108 -0.91 -1.52 21.21
N ILE A 109 0.04 -2.22 21.83
CA ILE A 109 1.39 -2.46 21.31
C ILE A 109 1.63 -3.97 21.34
N THR A 110 1.97 -4.56 20.19
CA THR A 110 2.17 -6.02 20.08
C THR A 110 3.53 -6.33 19.45
N SER A 111 4.43 -6.90 20.25
CA SER A 111 5.68 -7.53 19.79
C SER A 111 5.68 -9.04 20.10
N ILE A 112 6.67 -9.76 19.57
CA ILE A 112 6.88 -11.16 19.98
C ILE A 112 7.16 -11.29 21.49
N TYR A 113 7.76 -10.27 22.13
CA TYR A 113 8.05 -10.28 23.56
C TYR A 113 6.78 -10.12 24.41
N ASP A 114 5.76 -9.41 23.94
CA ASP A 114 4.46 -9.36 24.63
C ASP A 114 3.77 -10.72 24.62
N ILE A 115 3.92 -11.49 23.53
CA ILE A 115 3.43 -12.87 23.44
C ILE A 115 4.21 -13.78 24.39
N TYR A 116 5.54 -13.65 24.46
CA TYR A 116 6.34 -14.36 25.47
C TYR A 116 5.94 -13.96 26.91
N TYR A 117 5.68 -12.70 27.17
CA TYR A 117 5.25 -12.19 28.48
C TYR A 117 3.93 -12.83 28.93
N GLN A 118 2.91 -12.85 28.06
CA GLN A 118 1.63 -13.52 28.34
C GLN A 118 1.79 -15.04 28.54
N LEU A 119 2.65 -15.70 27.76
CA LEU A 119 2.98 -17.12 27.94
C LEU A 119 3.69 -17.39 29.27
N LEU A 120 4.59 -16.49 29.72
CA LEU A 120 5.30 -16.61 31.01
C LEU A 120 4.36 -16.39 32.20
N ILE A 121 3.38 -15.46 32.11
CA ILE A 121 2.33 -15.30 33.13
C ILE A 121 1.49 -16.58 33.23
N GLY A 122 1.04 -17.11 32.10
CA GLY A 122 0.26 -18.36 32.05
C GLY A 122 1.04 -19.57 32.58
N TYR A 123 2.31 -19.70 32.20
CA TYR A 123 3.22 -20.73 32.72
C TYR A 123 3.38 -20.62 34.23
N THR A 124 3.64 -19.41 34.75
CA THR A 124 3.80 -19.15 36.19
C THR A 124 2.55 -19.58 36.97
N GLY A 125 1.35 -19.19 36.54
CA GLY A 125 0.11 -19.54 37.24
C GLY A 125 -0.24 -21.03 37.21
N VAL A 126 0.10 -21.75 36.13
CA VAL A 126 -0.10 -23.21 36.05
C VAL A 126 0.94 -23.95 36.90
N VAL A 127 2.21 -23.52 36.84
CA VAL A 127 3.31 -24.18 37.54
C VAL A 127 3.28 -23.92 39.05
N ASP A 128 2.93 -22.71 39.50
CA ASP A 128 2.71 -22.41 40.92
C ASP A 128 1.68 -23.36 41.55
N LEU A 129 0.50 -23.44 40.92
CA LEU A 129 -0.61 -24.28 41.39
C LEU A 129 -0.24 -25.77 41.46
N GLN A 130 0.53 -26.27 40.47
CA GLN A 130 1.03 -27.66 40.48
C GLN A 130 2.16 -27.88 41.48
N LEU A 131 3.10 -26.93 41.61
CA LEU A 131 4.19 -26.97 42.59
C LEU A 131 3.65 -26.97 44.02
N TYR A 132 2.64 -26.16 44.32
CA TYR A 132 2.04 -26.11 45.65
C TYR A 132 1.13 -27.31 45.95
N GLN A 133 0.47 -27.91 44.94
CA GLN A 133 -0.13 -29.23 45.10
C GLN A 133 0.92 -30.31 45.41
N LEU A 134 2.04 -30.33 44.68
CA LEU A 134 3.13 -31.27 44.90
C LEU A 134 3.83 -31.04 46.25
N LYS A 135 4.03 -29.78 46.67
CA LYS A 135 4.56 -29.40 47.98
C LYS A 135 3.66 -29.88 49.11
N ASN A 136 2.34 -29.65 48.99
CA ASN A 136 1.38 -30.07 50.00
C ASN A 136 1.30 -31.61 50.08
N MET A 137 1.33 -32.32 48.94
CA MET A 137 1.47 -33.78 48.94
C MET A 137 2.83 -34.25 49.46
N THR A 138 3.92 -33.53 49.23
CA THR A 138 5.27 -33.84 49.73
C THR A 138 5.35 -33.65 51.25
N SER A 139 4.79 -32.57 51.79
CA SER A 139 4.72 -32.31 53.23
C SER A 139 3.78 -33.29 53.94
N LEU A 140 2.65 -33.66 53.31
CA LEU A 140 1.80 -34.76 53.79
C LEU A 140 2.50 -36.12 53.70
N ALA A 141 3.29 -36.35 52.64
CA ALA A 141 4.11 -37.55 52.51
C ALA A 141 5.13 -37.59 53.63
N THR A 142 6.05 -36.61 53.76
CA THR A 142 7.12 -36.63 54.79
C THR A 142 6.58 -36.71 56.23
N SER A 143 5.46 -36.04 56.53
CA SER A 143 4.84 -36.12 57.88
C SER A 143 4.23 -37.49 58.18
N LEU A 144 3.61 -38.17 57.22
CA LEU A 144 3.22 -39.58 57.37
C LEU A 144 4.44 -40.50 57.35
N GLU A 145 5.41 -40.21 56.48
CA GLU A 145 6.50 -41.08 56.09
C GLU A 145 7.52 -41.28 57.21
N TYR A 146 7.92 -40.17 57.85
CA TYR A 146 8.90 -40.16 58.94
C TYR A 146 8.27 -39.88 60.29
N GLY A 147 7.17 -39.12 60.33
CA GLY A 147 6.48 -38.80 61.58
C GLY A 147 5.84 -40.03 62.23
N VAL A 148 5.10 -40.84 61.47
CA VAL A 148 4.42 -42.03 62.03
C VAL A 148 5.40 -43.07 62.58
N PRO A 149 6.46 -43.50 61.86
CA PRO A 149 7.44 -44.42 62.42
C PRO A 149 8.07 -43.90 63.70
N SER A 150 8.39 -42.60 63.78
CA SER A 150 9.11 -42.07 64.93
C SER A 150 8.23 -41.87 66.18
N ILE A 151 6.96 -41.45 66.03
CA ILE A 151 5.99 -41.46 67.15
C ILE A 151 5.90 -42.89 67.72
N TYR A 152 5.66 -43.86 66.86
CA TYR A 152 5.57 -45.28 67.24
C TYR A 152 6.85 -45.77 67.93
N VAL A 153 8.04 -45.43 67.39
CA VAL A 153 9.33 -45.89 67.91
C VAL A 153 9.70 -45.22 69.23
N ASN A 154 9.38 -43.94 69.42
CA ASN A 154 9.59 -43.27 70.71
C ASN A 154 8.73 -43.93 71.81
N ASP A 155 7.44 -44.14 71.55
CA ASP A 155 6.52 -44.82 72.47
C ASP A 155 7.00 -46.26 72.75
N TRP A 156 7.37 -47.01 71.71
CA TRP A 156 7.92 -48.36 71.83
C TRP A 156 9.22 -48.39 72.64
N SER A 157 10.14 -47.46 72.42
CA SER A 157 11.40 -47.38 73.16
C SER A 157 11.16 -47.07 74.64
N THR A 158 10.12 -46.29 74.95
CA THR A 158 9.70 -45.98 76.33
C THR A 158 9.13 -47.22 77.03
N ILE A 159 8.34 -48.02 76.31
CA ILE A 159 7.83 -49.32 76.79
C ILE A 159 8.98 -50.29 77.03
N VAL A 160 9.91 -50.46 76.07
CA VAL A 160 11.10 -51.32 76.24
C VAL A 160 12.02 -50.80 77.35
N GLN A 161 12.11 -49.49 77.58
CA GLN A 161 12.86 -48.90 78.71
C GLN A 161 12.27 -49.24 80.09
N SER A 162 10.96 -49.49 80.21
CA SER A 162 10.34 -49.99 81.45
C SER A 162 10.32 -51.53 81.56
N GLY A 163 10.66 -52.25 80.49
CA GLY A 163 10.76 -53.72 80.46
C GLY A 163 11.99 -54.33 81.17
N PRO A 164 12.03 -55.66 81.34
CA PRO A 164 13.16 -56.39 81.95
C PRO A 164 14.39 -56.44 81.03
N LEU A 165 15.54 -56.87 81.58
CA LEU A 165 16.81 -56.94 80.84
C LEU A 165 16.80 -57.94 79.67
N THR A 166 16.11 -59.07 79.80
CA THR A 166 15.98 -60.06 78.72
C THR A 166 14.53 -60.14 78.29
N ILE A 167 14.27 -59.98 76.99
CA ILE A 167 12.94 -59.81 76.43
C ILE A 167 12.71 -60.90 75.36
N THR A 168 11.61 -61.64 75.49
CA THR A 168 11.21 -62.69 74.52
C THR A 168 10.46 -62.10 73.33
N GLY A 169 10.51 -62.75 72.17
CA GLY A 169 9.72 -62.35 70.99
C GLY A 169 8.21 -62.24 71.25
N ALA A 170 7.67 -63.03 72.20
CA ALA A 170 6.27 -62.92 72.65
C ALA A 170 5.99 -61.62 73.42
N GLN A 171 6.92 -61.17 74.27
CA GLN A 171 6.82 -59.88 74.96
C GLN A 171 7.00 -58.71 73.99
N ILE A 172 7.88 -58.83 72.98
CA ILE A 172 8.02 -57.80 71.93
C ILE A 172 6.71 -57.62 71.17
N ALA A 173 5.97 -58.69 70.86
CA ALA A 173 4.66 -58.59 70.23
C ALA A 173 3.62 -57.84 71.11
N GLN A 174 3.70 -57.98 72.45
CA GLN A 174 2.87 -57.20 73.38
C GLN A 174 3.29 -55.72 73.43
N TYR A 175 4.60 -55.43 73.48
CA TYR A 175 5.13 -54.07 73.43
C TYR A 175 4.81 -53.37 72.10
N ASN A 176 4.81 -54.10 70.98
CA ASN A 176 4.34 -53.61 69.68
C ASN A 176 2.86 -53.22 69.72
N ALA A 177 1.99 -54.06 70.29
CA ALA A 177 0.56 -53.76 70.42
C ALA A 177 0.29 -52.55 71.36
N GLN A 178 1.08 -52.40 72.43
CA GLN A 178 1.02 -51.24 73.33
C GLN A 178 1.48 -49.96 72.62
N ALA A 179 2.60 -49.98 71.90
CA ALA A 179 3.10 -48.85 71.13
C ALA A 179 2.13 -48.43 70.00
N TYR A 180 1.50 -49.39 69.32
CA TYR A 180 0.44 -49.10 68.34
C TYR A 180 -0.74 -48.36 68.97
N ASN A 181 -1.21 -48.81 70.14
CA ASN A 181 -2.35 -48.18 70.82
C ASN A 181 -2.03 -46.78 71.39
N ALA A 182 -0.77 -46.53 71.80
CA ALA A 182 -0.30 -45.22 72.26
C ALA A 182 -0.11 -44.22 71.10
N SER A 183 0.50 -44.68 70.00
CA SER A 183 0.86 -43.82 68.86
C SER A 183 -0.31 -43.44 67.96
N VAL A 184 -1.35 -44.28 67.81
CA VAL A 184 -2.52 -43.97 66.96
C VAL A 184 -3.21 -42.65 67.36
N PRO A 185 -3.57 -42.38 68.63
CA PRO A 185 -4.10 -41.08 69.04
C PRO A 185 -3.15 -39.90 68.77
N ALA A 186 -1.85 -40.06 69.04
CA ALA A 186 -0.84 -39.01 68.84
C ALA A 186 -0.64 -38.66 67.35
N VAL A 187 -0.69 -39.65 66.46
CA VAL A 187 -0.68 -39.45 65.00
C VAL A 187 -1.97 -38.77 64.53
N LEU A 188 -3.13 -39.21 65.03
CA LEU A 188 -4.43 -38.65 64.66
C LEU A 188 -4.56 -37.17 65.05
N ALA A 189 -4.07 -36.79 66.23
CA ALA A 189 -4.02 -35.40 66.69
C ALA A 189 -3.13 -34.49 65.82
N GLN A 190 -2.13 -35.06 65.16
CA GLN A 190 -1.21 -34.35 64.25
C GLN A 190 -1.63 -34.43 62.76
N THR A 191 -2.65 -35.22 62.43
CA THR A 191 -3.13 -35.43 61.06
C THR A 191 -4.40 -34.61 60.80
N PRO A 192 -4.48 -33.79 59.72
CA PRO A 192 -5.69 -33.07 59.35
C PRO A 192 -6.89 -34.03 59.11
N PRO A 193 -8.13 -33.67 59.50
CA PRO A 193 -9.27 -34.60 59.50
C PRO A 193 -9.50 -35.38 58.20
N ALA A 194 -9.33 -34.73 57.04
CA ALA A 194 -9.48 -35.36 55.72
C ALA A 194 -8.51 -36.53 55.44
N TYR A 195 -7.39 -36.62 56.18
CA TYR A 195 -6.35 -37.63 55.98
C TYR A 195 -6.21 -38.63 57.15
N GLN A 196 -6.99 -38.47 58.22
CA GLN A 196 -6.92 -39.31 59.43
C GLN A 196 -7.18 -40.80 59.15
N ALA A 197 -8.05 -41.14 58.19
CA ALA A 197 -8.26 -42.51 57.74
C ALA A 197 -7.01 -43.11 57.09
N ASN A 198 -6.32 -42.35 56.23
CA ASN A 198 -5.08 -42.77 55.58
C ASN A 198 -3.94 -42.91 56.59
N ALA A 199 -3.81 -41.97 57.53
CA ALA A 199 -2.83 -42.07 58.62
C ALA A 199 -3.07 -43.31 59.48
N THR A 200 -4.32 -43.59 59.87
CA THR A 200 -4.67 -44.80 60.65
C THR A 200 -4.30 -46.08 59.89
N ALA A 201 -4.56 -46.14 58.59
CA ALA A 201 -4.16 -47.27 57.74
C ALA A 201 -2.63 -47.39 57.64
N TYR A 202 -1.92 -46.26 57.58
CA TYR A 202 -0.46 -46.20 57.51
C TYR A 202 0.20 -46.66 58.82
N VAL A 203 -0.23 -46.17 59.99
CA VAL A 203 0.23 -46.63 61.32
C VAL A 203 0.01 -48.14 61.48
N ARG A 204 -1.15 -48.65 61.04
CA ARG A 204 -1.48 -50.08 61.09
C ARG A 204 -0.59 -50.92 60.17
N SER A 205 -0.20 -50.39 59.01
CA SER A 205 0.73 -51.05 58.10
C SER A 205 2.16 -51.04 58.66
N PHE A 206 2.60 -49.92 59.26
CA PHE A 206 3.89 -49.83 59.94
C PHE A 206 3.99 -50.83 61.11
N TYR A 207 2.98 -50.85 62.00
CA TYR A 207 2.86 -51.83 63.07
C TYR A 207 2.97 -53.27 62.58
N ARG A 208 2.34 -53.62 61.44
CA ARG A 208 2.44 -54.96 60.84
C ARG A 208 3.85 -55.30 60.38
N ALA A 209 4.52 -54.40 59.64
CA ALA A 209 5.89 -54.60 59.19
C ALA A 209 6.88 -54.67 60.37
N TRP A 210 6.73 -53.77 61.34
CA TRP A 210 7.52 -53.73 62.56
C TRP A 210 7.34 -55.01 63.41
N ASN A 211 6.11 -55.53 63.53
CA ASN A 211 5.87 -56.76 64.27
C ASN A 211 6.37 -58.02 63.54
N GLN A 212 6.48 -58.01 62.21
CA GLN A 212 7.11 -59.09 61.42
C GLN A 212 8.65 -59.09 61.51
N THR A 213 9.24 -58.00 61.99
CA THR A 213 10.70 -57.81 62.04
C THR A 213 11.35 -58.64 63.17
N PHE A 214 10.59 -59.01 64.20
CA PHE A 214 11.07 -59.81 65.34
C PHE A 214 10.57 -61.25 65.27
N ARG A 215 11.43 -62.22 65.59
CA ARG A 215 11.09 -63.65 65.54
C ARG A 215 10.51 -64.11 66.89
N PRO A 216 9.33 -64.77 66.93
CA PRO A 216 8.70 -65.20 68.18
C PRO A 216 9.57 -66.14 69.04
N THR A 217 10.44 -66.93 68.41
CA THR A 217 11.34 -67.91 69.04
C THR A 217 12.68 -67.34 69.49
N GLN A 218 12.93 -66.03 69.28
CA GLN A 218 14.20 -65.40 69.60
C GLN A 218 14.08 -64.56 70.88
N THR A 219 15.12 -64.60 71.72
CA THR A 219 15.31 -63.70 72.86
C THR A 219 16.26 -62.56 72.48
N TYR A 220 15.98 -61.39 73.01
CA TYR A 220 16.70 -60.15 72.73
C TYR A 220 17.09 -59.49 74.07
N ASP A 221 18.29 -58.92 74.15
CA ASP A 221 18.68 -58.08 75.29
C ASP A 221 18.09 -56.67 75.14
N LYS A 222 17.66 -56.10 76.27
CA LYS A 222 17.16 -54.73 76.37
C LYS A 222 18.15 -53.70 75.82
N PHE A 223 19.46 -53.86 76.02
CA PHE A 223 20.45 -52.94 75.46
C PHE A 223 20.65 -53.12 73.94
N GLN A 224 20.55 -54.35 73.43
CA GLN A 224 20.50 -54.62 71.97
C GLN A 224 19.29 -53.96 71.30
N LEU A 225 18.13 -53.90 71.97
CA LEU A 225 16.91 -53.27 71.44
C LEU A 225 16.86 -51.75 71.59
N LEU A 226 17.63 -51.16 72.51
CA LEU A 226 17.54 -49.74 72.88
C LEU A 226 18.71 -48.86 72.42
N VAL A 227 19.85 -49.41 71.98
CA VAL A 227 21.02 -48.70 71.43
C VAL A 227 21.40 -47.39 72.15
N ASN A 228 22.38 -47.45 73.04
CA ASN A 228 22.82 -46.32 73.87
C ASN A 228 23.01 -45.01 73.07
N GLY A 229 22.12 -44.04 73.33
CA GLY A 229 22.07 -42.74 72.66
C GLY A 229 20.83 -41.93 73.07
N ALA A 230 20.78 -40.68 72.62
CA ALA A 230 19.59 -39.82 72.75
C ALA A 230 18.37 -40.43 72.03
N PRO A 231 17.11 -40.04 72.34
CA PRO A 231 15.91 -40.57 71.66
C PRO A 231 16.03 -40.56 70.12
N GLN A 232 16.49 -39.44 69.57
CA GLN A 232 16.84 -39.24 68.16
C GLN A 232 17.74 -40.34 67.57
N GLN A 233 18.76 -40.79 68.31
CA GLN A 233 19.69 -41.84 67.86
C GLN A 233 19.07 -43.24 67.90
N ARG A 234 18.05 -43.46 68.74
CA ARG A 234 17.26 -44.70 68.74
C ARG A 234 16.30 -44.73 67.55
N GLU A 235 15.65 -43.61 67.27
CA GLU A 235 14.76 -43.40 66.11
C GLU A 235 15.48 -43.54 64.76
N GLN A 236 16.69 -42.96 64.64
CA GLN A 236 17.55 -43.06 63.44
C GLN A 236 17.87 -44.52 63.04
N ASN A 237 18.05 -45.41 64.02
CA ASN A 237 18.43 -46.80 63.75
C ASN A 237 17.29 -47.64 63.15
N VAL A 238 16.03 -47.32 63.45
CA VAL A 238 14.85 -48.09 63.00
C VAL A 238 14.53 -47.92 61.50
N THR A 239 14.94 -46.79 60.93
CA THR A 239 14.51 -46.38 59.59
C THR A 239 15.58 -46.62 58.54
N LYS A 240 16.74 -45.97 58.66
CA LYS A 240 17.87 -46.13 57.72
C LYS A 240 19.12 -46.80 58.31
N GLY A 241 19.17 -46.99 59.63
CA GLY A 241 20.37 -47.46 60.34
C GLY A 241 21.41 -46.36 60.49
N TYR A 242 22.02 -46.23 61.68
CA TYR A 242 23.00 -45.18 61.94
C TYR A 242 24.37 -45.50 61.28
N PRO A 243 24.92 -44.64 60.39
CA PRO A 243 26.18 -44.91 59.67
C PRO A 243 27.42 -45.02 60.56
N GLY A 244 27.37 -44.52 61.80
CA GLY A 244 28.46 -44.61 62.77
C GLY A 244 28.47 -45.88 63.63
N LEU A 245 27.56 -46.84 63.40
CA LEU A 245 27.61 -48.15 64.05
C LEU A 245 28.46 -49.13 63.23
N THR A 246 29.51 -49.67 63.84
CA THR A 246 30.42 -50.64 63.20
C THR A 246 29.79 -52.01 62.92
N VAL A 247 28.69 -52.36 63.59
CA VAL A 247 27.83 -53.51 63.26
C VAL A 247 26.37 -53.11 63.52
N GLN A 248 25.48 -53.36 62.57
CA GLN A 248 24.02 -53.22 62.74
C GLN A 248 23.34 -54.60 62.73
N PRO A 249 22.36 -54.88 63.61
CA PRO A 249 21.54 -56.08 63.51
C PRO A 249 20.65 -56.07 62.26
N SER A 250 20.43 -57.24 61.66
CA SER A 250 19.65 -57.40 60.41
C SER A 250 18.16 -57.06 60.53
N TYR A 251 17.65 -56.85 61.75
CA TYR A 251 16.25 -56.55 62.07
C TYR A 251 15.97 -55.04 62.24
N TYR A 252 16.77 -54.16 61.62
CA TYR A 252 16.58 -52.69 61.70
C TYR A 252 16.39 -51.98 60.34
N ASN A 253 16.42 -52.68 59.20
CA ASN A 253 16.16 -52.10 57.88
C ASN A 253 14.67 -52.23 57.48
N VAL A 254 13.79 -51.52 58.18
CA VAL A 254 12.32 -51.65 57.99
C VAL A 254 11.78 -50.73 56.89
N THR A 255 12.41 -49.58 56.64
CA THR A 255 11.97 -48.58 55.64
C THR A 255 11.71 -49.18 54.25
N LEU A 256 12.71 -49.77 53.58
CA LEU A 256 12.55 -50.25 52.19
C LEU A 256 11.48 -51.35 52.04
N PRO A 257 11.46 -52.41 52.89
CA PRO A 257 10.38 -53.40 52.88
C PRO A 257 8.99 -52.80 53.19
N PHE A 258 8.91 -51.85 54.13
CA PHE A 258 7.66 -51.20 54.49
C PHE A 258 7.09 -50.40 53.32
N PHE A 259 7.87 -49.53 52.68
CA PHE A 259 7.39 -48.76 51.52
C PHE A 259 6.97 -49.65 50.36
N ALA A 260 7.73 -50.72 50.08
CA ALA A 260 7.35 -51.71 49.07
C ALA A 260 6.05 -52.48 49.39
N SER A 261 5.59 -52.49 50.65
CA SER A 261 4.36 -53.16 51.10
C SER A 261 3.10 -52.28 51.10
N LEU A 262 3.22 -50.97 50.86
CA LEU A 262 2.09 -50.04 50.91
C LEU A 262 1.17 -50.20 49.68
N PRO A 263 -0.17 -50.25 49.87
CA PRO A 263 -1.13 -50.50 48.79
C PRO A 263 -1.41 -49.23 47.96
N PHE A 264 -0.37 -48.62 47.41
CA PHE A 264 -0.46 -47.42 46.58
C PHE A 264 -0.38 -47.73 45.08
N PRO A 265 -1.08 -46.98 44.21
CA PRO A 265 -0.87 -47.04 42.77
C PRO A 265 0.61 -46.79 42.40
N PRO A 266 1.17 -47.43 41.36
CA PRO A 266 2.61 -47.41 41.09
C PRO A 266 3.24 -46.01 41.03
N GLN A 267 2.54 -45.03 40.45
CA GLN A 267 3.00 -43.63 40.37
C GLN A 267 3.10 -42.93 41.74
N LYS A 268 2.23 -43.28 42.69
CA LYS A 268 2.32 -42.77 44.07
C LYS A 268 3.40 -43.53 44.84
N LEU A 269 3.50 -44.84 44.63
CA LEU A 269 4.54 -45.69 45.21
C LEU A 269 5.95 -45.22 44.82
N SER A 270 6.17 -44.79 43.57
CA SER A 270 7.44 -44.22 43.13
C SER A 270 7.77 -42.86 43.76
N VAL A 271 6.77 -42.02 44.07
CA VAL A 271 6.99 -40.75 44.78
C VAL A 271 7.39 -41.00 46.24
N PHE A 272 6.69 -41.90 46.95
CA PHE A 272 7.08 -42.34 48.29
C PHE A 272 8.48 -42.98 48.29
N LEU A 273 8.78 -43.91 47.37
CA LEU A 273 10.12 -44.51 47.27
C LEU A 273 11.22 -43.49 46.85
N GLY A 274 10.85 -42.37 46.23
CA GLY A 274 11.73 -41.24 45.94
C GLY A 274 12.03 -40.40 47.19
N ALA A 275 10.98 -39.98 47.90
CA ALA A 275 11.08 -39.28 49.18
C ALA A 275 11.88 -40.10 50.20
N ALA A 276 11.55 -41.39 50.34
CA ALA A 276 12.23 -42.40 51.17
C ALA A 276 13.75 -42.40 50.99
N ARG A 277 14.22 -42.17 49.75
CA ARG A 277 15.65 -42.09 49.43
C ARG A 277 16.23 -40.73 49.79
N PHE A 278 15.54 -39.65 49.41
CA PHE A 278 16.06 -38.28 49.43
C PHE A 278 16.11 -37.64 50.82
N PHE A 279 15.06 -37.77 51.65
CA PHE A 279 15.06 -37.19 53.00
C PHE A 279 15.82 -38.07 54.00
N ASN A 280 16.43 -37.45 55.02
CA ASN A 280 17.32 -38.13 55.95
C ASN A 280 16.85 -37.94 57.41
N VAL A 281 16.78 -39.03 58.18
CA VAL A 281 15.92 -39.14 59.40
C VAL A 281 16.60 -38.57 60.66
N TYR A 282 17.36 -37.49 60.53
CA TYR A 282 18.38 -37.14 61.53
C TYR A 282 17.87 -36.35 62.75
N ASN A 283 16.75 -35.64 62.67
CA ASN A 283 16.23 -34.83 63.77
C ASN A 283 14.69 -34.84 63.84
N TYR A 284 14.15 -35.87 64.48
CA TYR A 284 12.78 -35.90 64.98
C TYR A 284 12.80 -35.52 66.47
N CYS A 285 11.91 -34.62 66.93
CA CYS A 285 11.73 -34.33 68.35
C CYS A 285 10.49 -33.47 68.61
N SER A 286 9.79 -33.69 69.73
CA SER A 286 8.63 -32.89 70.14
C SER A 286 9.03 -31.54 70.75
N SER A 287 8.76 -30.46 70.02
CA SER A 287 8.61 -29.05 70.48
C SER A 287 9.70 -28.37 71.34
N THR A 288 10.80 -29.04 71.72
CA THR A 288 11.81 -28.51 72.66
C THR A 288 13.24 -28.42 72.11
N CYS A 289 13.48 -28.84 70.87
CA CYS A 289 14.80 -28.72 70.23
C CYS A 289 14.93 -27.44 69.38
N PRO A 290 16.11 -26.80 69.29
CA PRO A 290 16.27 -25.53 68.59
C PRO A 290 15.96 -25.54 67.08
N ASN A 291 16.08 -26.68 66.40
CA ASN A 291 15.95 -26.78 64.95
C ASN A 291 14.90 -27.82 64.53
N ASN A 292 13.75 -27.34 64.05
CA ASN A 292 12.59 -28.17 63.72
C ASN A 292 12.58 -28.61 62.23
N TYR A 293 13.60 -29.38 61.82
CA TYR A 293 13.92 -29.70 60.41
C TYR A 293 12.84 -30.42 59.58
N TRP A 294 11.83 -31.00 60.23
CA TRP A 294 10.63 -31.58 59.62
C TRP A 294 9.96 -30.69 58.57
N ASN A 295 10.05 -29.38 58.78
CA ASN A 295 9.48 -28.34 57.94
C ASN A 295 10.59 -27.42 57.40
N ASP A 296 11.81 -27.95 57.20
CA ASP A 296 12.89 -27.24 56.52
C ASP A 296 12.44 -26.91 55.09
N SER A 297 12.13 -25.63 54.89
CA SER A 297 11.68 -25.08 53.63
C SER A 297 12.68 -25.33 52.51
N ASN A 298 13.97 -25.42 52.81
CA ASN A 298 15.03 -25.64 51.85
C ASN A 298 15.03 -27.09 51.31
N SER A 299 14.97 -28.09 52.19
CA SER A 299 14.88 -29.50 51.78
C SER A 299 13.56 -29.80 51.06
N ILE A 300 12.44 -29.27 51.54
CA ILE A 300 11.14 -29.43 50.87
C ILE A 300 11.13 -28.72 49.51
N ARG A 301 11.71 -27.52 49.39
CA ARG A 301 11.92 -26.82 48.12
C ARG A 301 12.77 -27.64 47.17
N ALA A 302 13.95 -28.07 47.60
CA ALA A 302 14.89 -28.82 46.78
C ALA A 302 14.27 -30.11 46.23
N PHE A 303 13.56 -30.88 47.06
CA PHE A 303 12.85 -32.08 46.61
C PHE A 303 11.68 -31.75 45.67
N THR A 304 10.84 -30.76 46.00
CA THR A 304 9.67 -30.38 45.18
C THR A 304 10.11 -29.89 43.80
N VAL A 305 11.08 -28.97 43.75
CA VAL A 305 11.61 -28.37 42.51
C VAL A 305 12.34 -29.40 41.66
N SER A 306 13.17 -30.27 42.25
CA SER A 306 13.86 -31.32 41.48
C SER A 306 12.92 -32.42 41.00
N THR A 307 11.94 -32.84 41.80
CA THR A 307 10.92 -33.84 41.38
C THR A 307 10.03 -33.29 40.27
N PHE A 308 9.56 -32.04 40.40
CA PHE A 308 8.76 -31.37 39.37
C PHE A 308 9.58 -31.15 38.09
N GLY A 309 10.81 -30.66 38.23
CA GLY A 309 11.74 -30.48 37.12
C GLY A 309 12.03 -31.79 36.37
N GLN A 310 12.26 -32.90 37.08
CA GLN A 310 12.42 -34.22 36.47
C GLN A 310 11.15 -34.69 35.76
N SER A 311 9.96 -34.45 36.33
CA SER A 311 8.68 -34.84 35.71
C SER A 311 8.39 -34.08 34.40
N LEU A 312 8.95 -32.87 34.25
CA LEU A 312 8.88 -32.05 33.03
C LEU A 312 10.09 -32.26 32.10
N ASN A 313 11.07 -33.10 32.46
CA ASN A 313 12.38 -33.20 31.80
C ASN A 313 13.09 -31.82 31.64
N ALA A 314 12.93 -30.95 32.64
CA ALA A 314 13.37 -29.56 32.61
C ALA A 314 14.90 -29.43 32.66
N GLY A 315 15.47 -28.62 31.77
CA GLY A 315 16.90 -28.30 31.77
C GLY A 315 17.32 -27.42 32.96
N PRO A 316 18.64 -27.24 33.24
CA PRO A 316 19.12 -26.55 34.45
C PRO A 316 18.51 -25.17 34.67
N THR A 317 18.46 -24.32 33.64
CA THR A 317 17.85 -22.98 33.69
C THR A 317 16.35 -23.03 34.00
N GLN A 318 15.64 -24.03 33.47
CA GLN A 318 14.22 -24.21 33.73
C GLN A 318 13.99 -24.69 35.17
N GLN A 319 14.88 -25.52 35.74
CA GLN A 319 14.84 -25.90 37.16
C GLN A 319 15.09 -24.70 38.07
N THR A 320 15.97 -23.76 37.68
CA THR A 320 16.13 -22.47 38.39
C THR A 320 14.82 -21.68 38.39
N ILE A 321 14.19 -21.49 37.22
CA ILE A 321 12.91 -20.76 37.09
C ILE A 321 11.78 -21.45 37.88
N ILE A 322 11.69 -22.78 37.87
CA ILE A 322 10.74 -23.56 38.69
C ILE A 322 10.99 -23.31 40.20
N GLY A 323 12.25 -23.18 40.61
CA GLY A 323 12.62 -22.80 41.97
C GLY A 323 12.22 -21.36 42.32
N GLU A 324 12.44 -20.41 41.42
CA GLU A 324 12.00 -19.01 41.59
C GLU A 324 10.47 -18.92 41.70
N ILE A 325 9.70 -19.68 40.91
CA ILE A 325 8.24 -19.75 41.01
C ILE A 325 7.79 -20.29 42.37
N TYR A 326 8.41 -21.37 42.86
CA TYR A 326 8.12 -21.92 44.20
C TYR A 326 8.29 -20.89 45.32
N ASP A 327 9.23 -19.95 45.17
CA ASP A 327 9.51 -18.93 46.19
C ASP A 327 8.49 -17.77 46.20
N LEU A 328 7.59 -17.68 45.20
CA LEU A 328 6.57 -16.62 45.11
C LEU A 328 5.40 -16.79 46.11
N GLY A 329 5.22 -17.99 46.69
CA GLY A 329 4.19 -18.25 47.71
C GLY A 329 2.93 -18.97 47.22
N PRO A 330 2.12 -19.58 48.12
CA PRO A 330 1.03 -20.55 47.82
C PRO A 330 -0.20 -20.01 47.07
N SER A 331 -0.13 -18.79 46.54
CA SER A 331 -1.24 -18.10 45.89
C SER A 331 -0.70 -16.89 45.13
N VAL A 332 0.03 -17.13 44.04
CA VAL A 332 0.67 -16.05 43.26
C VAL A 332 -0.41 -15.13 42.66
N SER A 333 -0.41 -13.86 43.10
CA SER A 333 -1.34 -12.87 42.57
C SER A 333 -1.01 -12.54 41.10
N LEU A 334 -1.99 -12.10 40.31
CA LEU A 334 -1.73 -11.69 38.92
C LEU A 334 -0.66 -10.59 38.84
N VAL A 335 -0.60 -9.69 39.83
CA VAL A 335 0.43 -8.63 39.94
C VAL A 335 1.82 -9.23 40.24
N THR A 336 1.89 -10.26 41.07
CA THR A 336 3.13 -10.99 41.37
C THR A 336 3.63 -11.72 40.12
N ALA A 337 2.73 -12.39 39.39
CA ALA A 337 3.05 -13.10 38.15
C ALA A 337 3.49 -12.15 37.01
N THR A 338 2.87 -10.97 36.86
CA THR A 338 3.26 -9.97 35.85
C THR A 338 4.61 -9.32 36.16
N ILE A 339 4.94 -9.09 37.43
CA ILE A 339 6.29 -8.63 37.84
C ILE A 339 7.33 -9.72 37.55
N PHE A 340 7.08 -10.96 37.97
CA PHE A 340 8.01 -12.07 37.77
C PHE A 340 8.25 -12.39 36.29
N ALA A 341 7.19 -12.46 35.47
CA ALA A 341 7.33 -12.65 34.02
C ALA A 341 8.16 -11.53 33.35
N GLY A 342 8.07 -10.30 33.86
CA GLY A 342 8.87 -9.16 33.38
C GLY A 342 10.34 -9.26 33.77
N GLN A 343 10.64 -9.80 34.96
CA GLN A 343 12.00 -10.13 35.37
C GLN A 343 12.58 -11.27 34.51
N LEU A 344 11.84 -12.37 34.35
CA LEU A 344 12.27 -13.49 33.50
C LEU A 344 12.64 -13.06 32.08
N LEU A 345 11.80 -12.21 31.47
CA LEU A 345 11.97 -11.74 30.09
C LEU A 345 13.16 -10.80 29.91
N ARG A 346 13.57 -10.07 30.95
CA ARG A 346 14.81 -9.26 30.94
C ARG A 346 16.05 -10.09 31.26
N THR A 347 15.94 -11.12 32.11
CA THR A 347 17.07 -11.94 32.54
C THR A 347 17.46 -12.99 31.51
N TYR A 348 16.53 -13.86 31.11
CA TYR A 348 16.83 -15.09 30.38
C TYR A 348 16.78 -14.91 28.84
N ASN A 349 17.44 -15.82 28.11
CA ASN A 349 17.44 -15.80 26.65
C ASN A 349 16.12 -16.35 26.08
N ILE A 350 15.68 -15.83 24.93
CA ILE A 350 14.42 -16.21 24.27
C ILE A 350 14.31 -17.73 24.02
N LEU A 351 15.42 -18.41 23.72
CA LEU A 351 15.50 -19.86 23.51
C LEU A 351 15.48 -20.68 24.81
N THR A 352 15.72 -20.03 25.96
CA THR A 352 15.75 -20.67 27.29
C THR A 352 14.45 -20.52 28.07
N TYR A 353 13.49 -19.72 27.60
CA TYR A 353 12.18 -19.60 28.24
C TYR A 353 11.44 -20.96 28.24
N PRO A 354 10.77 -21.33 29.35
CA PRO A 354 10.14 -22.63 29.50
C PRO A 354 8.87 -22.83 28.66
N ALA A 355 8.26 -21.73 28.19
CA ALA A 355 7.15 -21.74 27.24
C ALA A 355 7.55 -21.00 25.96
N GLN A 356 7.25 -21.59 24.81
CA GLN A 356 7.56 -21.05 23.49
C GLN A 356 6.26 -20.85 22.68
N PRO A 357 6.10 -19.75 21.92
CA PRO A 357 4.99 -19.58 21.00
C PRO A 357 5.07 -20.60 19.88
N SER A 358 3.93 -20.88 19.23
CA SER A 358 3.94 -21.73 18.03
C SER A 358 4.77 -21.07 16.92
N LYS A 359 5.44 -21.88 16.10
CA LYS A 359 6.25 -21.37 14.97
C LYS A 359 5.44 -20.50 13.99
N ALA A 360 4.13 -20.72 13.89
CA ALA A 360 3.23 -19.88 13.09
C ALA A 360 3.12 -18.45 13.66
N ILE A 361 2.98 -18.32 14.99
CA ILE A 361 2.91 -17.02 15.69
C ILE A 361 4.29 -16.34 15.69
N TYR A 362 5.37 -17.10 15.92
CA TYR A 362 6.73 -16.57 15.86
C TYR A 362 7.02 -15.93 14.49
N ASN A 363 6.67 -16.64 13.42
CA ASN A 363 6.85 -16.19 12.03
C ASN A 363 5.91 -15.03 11.60
N GLN A 364 5.03 -14.52 12.46
CA GLN A 364 4.27 -13.28 12.21
C GLN A 364 5.04 -12.03 12.67
N PHE A 365 5.91 -12.16 13.68
CA PHE A 365 6.66 -11.06 14.26
C PHE A 365 8.16 -11.13 13.97
N VAL A 366 8.69 -12.29 13.57
CA VAL A 366 10.09 -12.49 13.19
C VAL A 366 10.19 -13.15 11.82
N SER A 367 11.02 -12.56 10.96
CA SER A 367 11.38 -13.06 9.62
C SER A 367 11.90 -14.51 9.65
N ALA A 368 11.72 -15.25 8.56
CA ALA A 368 12.22 -16.63 8.45
C ALA A 368 13.76 -16.72 8.54
N SER A 369 14.45 -15.63 8.19
CA SER A 369 15.90 -15.41 8.29
C SER A 369 16.36 -14.94 9.67
N ASN A 370 15.45 -14.54 10.58
CA ASN A 370 15.75 -13.95 11.90
C ASN A 370 16.53 -12.62 11.84
N ASN A 371 16.54 -11.90 10.71
CA ASN A 371 17.22 -10.60 10.56
C ASN A 371 16.28 -9.38 10.68
N THR A 372 14.98 -9.58 10.46
CA THR A 372 13.93 -8.57 10.64
C THR A 372 12.91 -9.01 11.68
N MET A 373 12.50 -8.07 12.54
CA MET A 373 11.42 -8.20 13.54
C MET A 373 10.43 -7.04 13.43
N LEU A 374 9.16 -7.29 13.76
CA LEU A 374 8.08 -6.30 13.77
C LEU A 374 7.56 -6.06 15.19
N VAL A 375 7.21 -4.81 15.47
CA VAL A 375 6.34 -4.40 16.58
C VAL A 375 5.15 -3.65 15.96
N ILE A 376 3.94 -4.13 16.23
CA ILE A 376 2.70 -3.56 15.69
C ILE A 376 2.15 -2.55 16.69
N LEU A 377 1.83 -1.34 16.22
CA LEU A 377 1.23 -0.26 16.99
C LEU A 377 -0.21 -0.08 16.50
N ASP A 378 -1.18 -0.60 17.25
CA ASP A 378 -2.60 -0.45 16.92
C ASP A 378 -3.09 0.89 17.46
N PHE A 379 -3.55 1.78 16.57
CA PHE A 379 -4.14 3.06 16.98
C PHE A 379 -5.65 2.93 17.22
N LYS A 380 -6.19 3.85 18.03
CA LYS A 380 -7.62 3.95 18.32
C LYS A 380 -8.38 4.32 17.05
N THR A 381 -9.44 3.58 16.75
CA THR A 381 -10.32 3.80 15.59
C THR A 381 -11.18 5.06 15.70
N SER A 382 -11.18 5.74 16.84
CA SER A 382 -11.84 7.02 17.08
C SER A 382 -10.95 7.93 17.93
N GLY A 383 -10.72 9.18 17.49
CA GLY A 383 -9.89 10.15 18.19
C GLY A 383 -9.19 11.12 17.23
N LEU A 384 -7.98 11.53 17.60
CA LEU A 384 -7.07 12.27 16.74
C LEU A 384 -6.48 11.34 15.65
N ASP A 385 -6.12 11.92 14.50
CA ASP A 385 -5.50 11.18 13.39
C ASP A 385 -4.15 10.55 13.81
N PRO A 386 -3.98 9.22 13.67
CA PRO A 386 -2.73 8.51 13.96
C PRO A 386 -1.47 9.13 13.34
N LYS A 387 -1.57 9.78 12.16
CA LYS A 387 -0.40 10.41 11.50
C LYS A 387 0.29 11.46 12.40
N GLY A 388 -0.48 12.16 13.23
CA GLY A 388 0.03 13.20 14.13
C GLY A 388 0.95 12.67 15.23
N SER A 389 0.92 11.36 15.50
CA SER A 389 1.76 10.70 16.51
C SER A 389 3.05 10.10 15.94
N VAL A 390 3.21 10.01 14.61
CA VAL A 390 4.34 9.32 13.96
C VAL A 390 5.68 9.95 14.34
N GLN A 391 5.79 11.28 14.33
CA GLN A 391 7.04 11.94 14.69
C GLN A 391 7.44 11.68 16.14
N GLN A 392 6.46 11.61 17.06
CA GLN A 392 6.74 11.32 18.46
C GLN A 392 7.15 9.85 18.67
N ILE A 393 6.51 8.91 17.96
CA ILE A 393 6.93 7.50 17.93
C ILE A 393 8.37 7.36 17.39
N ARG A 394 8.77 8.15 16.38
CA ARG A 394 10.16 8.20 15.89
C ARG A 394 11.13 8.78 16.91
N ASN A 395 10.74 9.83 17.62
CA ASN A 395 11.52 10.38 18.73
C ASN A 395 11.74 9.31 19.83
N ASP A 396 10.69 8.57 20.19
CA ASP A 396 10.74 7.50 21.20
C ASP A 396 11.55 6.29 20.73
N VAL A 397 11.48 5.91 19.45
CA VAL A 397 12.34 4.88 18.84
C VAL A 397 13.81 5.30 18.89
N ALA A 398 14.14 6.54 18.52
CA ALA A 398 15.51 7.06 18.60
C ALA A 398 16.01 7.11 20.05
N PHE A 399 15.17 7.56 20.99
CA PHE A 399 15.47 7.60 22.42
C PHE A 399 15.67 6.20 23.00
N ALA A 400 14.82 5.23 22.67
CA ALA A 400 14.96 3.84 23.12
C ALA A 400 16.26 3.20 22.58
N ASN A 401 16.65 3.50 21.34
CA ASN A 401 17.91 3.01 20.75
C ASN A 401 19.12 3.60 21.51
N TYR A 402 19.16 4.92 21.68
CA TYR A 402 20.20 5.64 22.44
C TYR A 402 20.31 5.13 23.90
N VAL A 403 19.19 5.01 24.62
CA VAL A 403 19.17 4.63 26.04
C VAL A 403 19.36 3.11 26.26
N SER A 404 19.20 2.28 25.22
CA SER A 404 19.62 0.87 25.23
C SER A 404 21.12 0.68 24.94
N GLY A 405 21.83 1.73 24.52
CA GLY A 405 23.25 1.68 24.13
C GLY A 405 23.51 0.92 22.83
N GLN A 406 22.48 0.68 22.02
CA GLN A 406 22.56 -0.08 20.77
C GLN A 406 22.57 0.83 19.55
N THR A 407 22.97 0.28 18.40
CA THR A 407 22.96 0.92 17.08
C THR A 407 22.07 0.15 16.10
N LEU A 408 20.89 -0.26 16.56
CA LEU A 408 19.93 -1.02 15.75
C LEU A 408 19.39 -0.17 14.60
N SER A 409 19.20 -0.79 13.43
CA SER A 409 18.52 -0.16 12.31
C SER A 409 17.01 -0.33 12.48
N VAL A 410 16.32 0.73 12.89
CA VAL A 410 14.90 0.71 13.24
C VAL A 410 14.15 1.77 12.43
N TYR A 411 12.98 1.40 11.89
CA TYR A 411 12.18 2.24 10.99
C TYR A 411 10.70 2.20 11.38
N VAL A 412 10.00 3.34 11.30
CA VAL A 412 8.56 3.46 11.52
C VAL A 412 7.84 3.56 10.17
N THR A 413 7.02 2.55 9.87
CA THR A 413 6.25 2.38 8.64
C THR A 413 4.78 2.01 8.95
N GLY A 414 4.02 1.57 7.94
CA GLY A 414 2.57 1.43 8.00
C GLY A 414 1.84 2.70 7.56
N ALA A 415 0.54 2.61 7.31
CA ALA A 415 -0.23 3.68 6.66
C ALA A 415 -0.16 5.05 7.37
N PRO A 416 -0.22 5.16 8.72
CA PRO A 416 -0.02 6.44 9.40
C PRO A 416 1.34 7.11 9.09
N ALA A 417 2.40 6.32 8.97
CA ALA A 417 3.76 6.82 8.70
C ALA A 417 3.96 7.23 7.24
N PHE A 418 3.37 6.51 6.29
CA PHE A 418 3.30 6.96 4.90
C PHE A 418 2.49 8.26 4.76
N ASN A 419 1.32 8.35 5.41
CA ASN A 419 0.50 9.57 5.41
C ASN A 419 1.27 10.77 5.98
N TYR A 420 1.99 10.58 7.09
CA TYR A 420 2.84 11.62 7.69
C TYR A 420 3.99 12.04 6.76
N ASP A 421 4.73 11.09 6.19
CA ASP A 421 5.89 11.39 5.33
C ASP A 421 5.47 12.09 4.02
N ILE A 422 4.35 11.69 3.40
CA ILE A 422 3.81 12.37 2.21
C ILE A 422 3.24 13.75 2.57
N GLU A 423 2.66 13.94 3.76
CA GLU A 423 2.24 15.27 4.24
C GLU A 423 3.43 16.21 4.43
N GLN A 424 4.48 15.79 5.15
CA GLN A 424 5.68 16.60 5.33
C GLN A 424 6.35 16.92 3.99
N GLN A 425 6.45 15.93 3.08
CA GLN A 425 7.02 16.16 1.76
C GLN A 425 6.14 17.08 0.89
N SER A 426 4.81 17.01 0.99
CA SER A 426 3.90 17.91 0.26
C SER A 426 4.00 19.36 0.76
N ILE A 427 4.23 19.56 2.06
CA ILE A 427 4.48 20.88 2.65
C ILE A 427 5.83 21.44 2.19
N ALA A 428 6.90 20.64 2.29
CA ALA A 428 8.24 21.02 1.82
C ALA A 428 8.29 21.28 0.30
N ASP A 429 7.48 20.55 -0.48
CA ASP A 429 7.30 20.79 -1.90
C ASP A 429 6.66 22.17 -2.15
N VAL A 430 5.60 22.55 -1.43
CA VAL A 430 5.00 23.90 -1.56
C VAL A 430 6.01 24.99 -1.16
N GLU A 431 6.71 24.84 -0.03
CA GLU A 431 7.72 25.80 0.44
C GLU A 431 8.88 25.99 -0.56
N ARG A 432 9.18 24.96 -1.38
CA ARG A 432 10.25 25.00 -2.40
C ARG A 432 9.76 25.45 -3.77
N ILE A 433 8.64 24.91 -4.25
CA ILE A 433 8.17 25.03 -5.63
C ILE A 433 7.54 26.41 -5.87
N ASP A 434 6.67 26.88 -4.97
CA ASP A 434 5.92 28.13 -5.20
C ASP A 434 6.83 29.37 -5.26
N PRO A 435 7.80 29.58 -4.34
CA PRO A 435 8.71 30.72 -4.42
C PRO A 435 9.58 30.71 -5.68
N ILE A 436 10.09 29.55 -6.09
CA ILE A 436 10.89 29.39 -7.32
C ILE A 436 10.02 29.69 -8.55
N THR A 437 8.79 29.19 -8.58
CA THR A 437 7.80 29.45 -9.64
C THR A 437 7.49 30.94 -9.75
N ILE A 438 7.22 31.61 -8.62
CA ILE A 438 6.96 33.05 -8.56
C ILE A 438 8.16 33.86 -9.07
N ILE A 439 9.39 33.52 -8.65
CA ILE A 439 10.61 34.18 -9.10
C ILE A 439 10.83 33.98 -10.62
N LEU A 440 10.63 32.76 -11.11
CA LEU A 440 10.74 32.42 -12.53
C LEU A 440 9.74 33.23 -13.39
N ILE A 441 8.48 33.31 -12.94
CA ILE A 441 7.43 34.11 -13.58
C ILE A 441 7.81 35.61 -13.58
N ILE A 442 8.33 36.14 -12.47
CA ILE A 442 8.79 37.53 -12.38
C ILE A 442 9.92 37.80 -13.38
N ILE A 443 10.88 36.88 -13.51
CA ILE A 443 12.01 37.00 -14.43
C ILE A 443 11.53 36.97 -15.89
N ILE A 444 10.74 35.97 -16.30
CA ILE A 444 10.32 35.82 -17.71
C ILE A 444 9.42 36.99 -18.13
N ILE A 445 8.39 37.32 -17.34
CA ILE A 445 7.47 38.43 -17.64
C ILE A 445 8.20 39.78 -17.57
N GLY A 446 9.13 39.95 -16.62
CA GLY A 446 9.95 41.15 -16.46
C GLY A 446 10.91 41.39 -17.63
N LEU A 447 11.54 40.33 -18.15
CA LEU A 447 12.35 40.38 -19.36
C LEU A 447 11.49 40.70 -20.60
N PHE A 448 10.35 40.01 -20.76
CA PHE A 448 9.42 40.19 -21.88
C PHE A 448 8.88 41.63 -21.99
N PHE A 449 8.36 42.19 -20.90
CA PHE A 449 7.94 43.59 -20.87
C PHE A 449 9.10 44.58 -20.71
N SER A 450 10.32 44.09 -20.44
CA SER A 450 11.52 44.90 -20.15
C SER A 450 11.28 45.90 -19.00
N SER A 451 10.61 45.43 -17.95
CA SER A 451 10.11 46.22 -16.82
C SER A 451 10.13 45.42 -15.52
N LEU A 452 10.42 46.09 -14.41
CA LEU A 452 10.45 45.50 -13.07
C LEU A 452 9.08 45.49 -12.38
N VAL A 453 8.12 46.30 -12.85
CA VAL A 453 6.80 46.44 -12.21
C VAL A 453 5.73 45.64 -12.95
N ALA A 454 5.84 45.50 -14.27
CA ALA A 454 4.96 44.67 -15.10
C ALA A 454 4.69 43.25 -14.55
N PRO A 455 5.70 42.44 -14.17
CA PRO A 455 5.48 41.10 -13.61
C PRO A 455 4.68 41.06 -12.30
N LEU A 456 4.73 42.12 -11.49
CA LEU A 456 4.09 42.13 -10.17
C LEU A 456 2.56 42.11 -10.25
N ILE A 457 1.96 42.57 -11.37
CA ILE A 457 0.51 42.59 -11.53
C ILE A 457 -0.07 41.19 -11.82
N PRO A 458 0.44 40.39 -12.78
CA PRO A 458 0.09 38.98 -12.89
C PRO A 458 0.30 38.21 -11.58
N VAL A 459 1.48 38.33 -10.96
CA VAL A 459 1.84 37.55 -9.76
C VAL A 459 0.95 37.89 -8.56
N SER A 460 0.75 39.17 -8.24
CA SER A 460 -0.11 39.56 -7.11
C SER A 460 -1.59 39.25 -7.35
N ALA A 461 -2.07 39.37 -8.59
CA ALA A 461 -3.44 39.00 -8.94
C ALA A 461 -3.65 37.49 -8.78
N ILE A 462 -2.72 36.67 -9.28
CA ILE A 462 -2.86 35.21 -9.19
C ILE A 462 -2.61 34.67 -7.79
N GLY A 463 -1.63 35.19 -7.03
CA GLY A 463 -1.45 34.83 -5.62
C GLY A 463 -2.69 35.11 -4.77
N LEU A 464 -3.37 36.24 -5.02
CA LEU A 464 -4.69 36.52 -4.42
C LEU A 464 -5.74 35.49 -4.85
N SER A 465 -5.77 35.11 -6.13
CA SER A 465 -6.72 34.11 -6.63
C SER A 465 -6.49 32.71 -6.02
N VAL A 466 -5.23 32.30 -5.81
CA VAL A 466 -4.86 31.02 -5.19
C VAL A 466 -5.32 30.98 -3.73
N GLY A 467 -5.14 32.06 -2.97
CA GLY A 467 -5.67 32.15 -1.61
C GLY A 467 -7.20 32.01 -1.55
N VAL A 468 -7.94 32.73 -2.42
CA VAL A 468 -9.41 32.59 -2.50
C VAL A 468 -9.81 31.18 -2.97
N ALA A 469 -9.02 30.54 -3.83
CA ALA A 469 -9.27 29.17 -4.29
C ALA A 469 -9.10 28.15 -3.16
N PHE A 470 -8.02 28.21 -2.38
CA PHE A 470 -7.86 27.34 -1.20
C PHE A 470 -8.97 27.54 -0.16
N GLY A 471 -9.47 28.78 0.00
CA GLY A 471 -10.66 29.05 0.82
C GLY A 471 -11.92 28.29 0.36
N LEU A 472 -12.16 28.17 -0.95
CA LEU A 472 -13.26 27.36 -1.49
C LEU A 472 -12.97 25.85 -1.45
N VAL A 473 -11.72 25.44 -1.66
CA VAL A 473 -11.29 24.03 -1.56
C VAL A 473 -11.48 23.51 -0.14
N TYR A 474 -11.18 24.31 0.89
CA TYR A 474 -11.50 23.99 2.28
C TYR A 474 -13.00 23.74 2.48
N ILE A 475 -13.87 24.67 2.03
CA ILE A 475 -15.34 24.53 2.14
C ILE A 475 -15.83 23.24 1.47
N ILE A 476 -15.31 22.90 0.29
CA ILE A 476 -15.69 21.68 -0.43
C ILE A 476 -15.14 20.42 0.25
N GLY A 477 -13.93 20.50 0.81
CA GLY A 477 -13.34 19.47 1.64
C GLY A 477 -14.16 19.14 2.88
N THR A 478 -14.72 20.15 3.54
CA THR A 478 -15.58 19.98 4.72
C THR A 478 -16.98 19.46 4.39
N PHE A 479 -17.58 19.87 3.27
CA PHE A 479 -19.02 19.64 3.01
C PHE A 479 -19.35 18.71 1.84
N VAL A 480 -18.39 18.30 0.99
CA VAL A 480 -18.67 17.58 -0.27
C VAL A 480 -17.80 16.32 -0.44
N THR A 481 -16.47 16.43 -0.38
CA THR A 481 -15.55 15.31 -0.66
C THR A 481 -14.15 15.64 -0.16
N SER A 482 -13.44 14.68 0.41
CA SER A 482 -12.02 14.82 0.81
C SER A 482 -11.15 15.27 -0.37
N ILE A 483 -10.15 16.11 -0.11
CA ILE A 483 -9.29 16.71 -1.14
C ILE A 483 -7.97 15.93 -1.25
N HIS A 484 -7.56 15.50 -2.43
CA HIS A 484 -6.31 14.73 -2.56
C HIS A 484 -5.08 15.63 -2.44
N PHE A 485 -4.00 15.12 -1.84
CA PHE A 485 -2.80 15.90 -1.54
C PHE A 485 -2.14 16.56 -2.76
N LEU A 486 -2.27 15.97 -3.97
CA LEU A 486 -1.80 16.58 -5.22
C LEU A 486 -2.40 17.97 -5.49
N VAL A 487 -3.55 18.30 -4.91
CA VAL A 487 -4.17 19.64 -5.04
C VAL A 487 -3.29 20.72 -4.41
N LEU A 488 -2.47 20.43 -3.39
CA LEU A 488 -1.57 21.42 -2.78
C LEU A 488 -0.57 22.02 -3.76
N THR A 489 0.00 21.20 -4.66
CA THR A 489 1.03 21.62 -5.61
C THR A 489 0.47 21.86 -7.00
N LEU A 490 -0.50 21.05 -7.45
CA LEU A 490 -1.09 21.19 -8.79
C LEU A 490 -1.99 22.43 -8.91
N LEU A 491 -2.71 22.83 -7.85
CA LEU A 491 -3.62 23.98 -7.91
C LEU A 491 -2.85 25.31 -8.05
N PRO A 492 -1.85 25.65 -7.19
CA PRO A 492 -1.06 26.87 -7.37
C PRO A 492 -0.34 26.88 -8.71
N VAL A 493 0.31 25.79 -9.10
CA VAL A 493 1.06 25.70 -10.37
C VAL A 493 0.16 25.91 -11.58
N ALA A 494 -0.99 25.23 -11.67
CA ALA A 494 -1.92 25.39 -12.79
C ALA A 494 -2.50 26.82 -12.86
N MET A 495 -2.76 27.45 -11.71
CA MET A 495 -3.21 28.83 -11.64
C MET A 495 -2.10 29.83 -11.97
N LEU A 496 -0.86 29.59 -11.53
CA LEU A 496 0.32 30.43 -11.78
C LEU A 496 0.73 30.40 -13.25
N GLY A 497 0.62 29.26 -13.93
CA GLY A 497 0.72 29.20 -15.39
C GLY A 497 -0.44 29.93 -16.07
N ALA A 498 -1.59 29.25 -16.19
CA ALA A 498 -2.73 29.70 -16.98
C ALA A 498 -3.25 31.10 -16.60
N GLY A 499 -3.37 31.35 -15.30
CA GLY A 499 -3.84 32.63 -14.78
C GLY A 499 -2.88 33.77 -15.09
N SER A 500 -1.55 33.56 -15.00
CA SER A 500 -0.61 34.62 -15.35
C SER A 500 -0.56 34.86 -16.86
N ASP A 501 -0.78 33.83 -17.69
CA ASP A 501 -0.90 33.98 -19.14
C ASP A 501 -2.11 34.84 -19.54
N TYR A 502 -3.27 34.67 -18.90
CA TYR A 502 -4.42 35.56 -19.08
C TYR A 502 -4.06 37.02 -18.74
N CYS A 503 -3.30 37.21 -17.65
CA CYS A 503 -2.85 38.53 -17.22
C CYS A 503 -1.85 39.14 -18.21
N VAL A 504 -0.85 38.38 -18.66
CA VAL A 504 0.16 38.81 -19.64
C VAL A 504 -0.51 39.20 -20.95
N PHE A 505 -1.44 38.41 -21.46
CA PHE A 505 -2.14 38.71 -22.72
C PHE A 505 -2.95 40.02 -22.63
N LEU A 506 -3.64 40.26 -21.52
CA LEU A 506 -4.38 41.50 -21.28
C LEU A 506 -3.45 42.72 -21.11
N VAL A 507 -2.35 42.58 -20.36
CA VAL A 507 -1.34 43.63 -20.18
C VAL A 507 -0.62 43.93 -21.50
N SER A 508 -0.32 42.92 -22.32
CA SER A 508 0.29 43.13 -23.64
C SER A 508 -0.64 43.85 -24.60
N ARG A 509 -1.96 43.57 -24.57
CA ARG A 509 -2.91 44.33 -25.39
C ARG A 509 -3.05 45.77 -24.88
N TYR A 510 -3.08 46.02 -23.57
CA TYR A 510 -3.02 47.40 -23.06
C TYR A 510 -1.75 48.13 -23.54
N ALA A 511 -0.60 47.47 -23.53
CA ALA A 511 0.65 48.04 -24.04
C ALA A 511 0.60 48.33 -25.55
N GLU A 512 0.03 47.44 -26.36
CA GLU A 512 -0.22 47.64 -27.80
C GLU A 512 -1.11 48.85 -28.04
N GLU A 513 -2.28 48.92 -27.39
CA GLU A 513 -3.26 49.99 -27.53
C GLU A 513 -2.68 51.37 -27.12
N ARG A 514 -1.89 51.42 -26.04
CA ARG A 514 -1.17 52.65 -25.63
C ARG A 514 -0.06 53.03 -26.61
N ARG A 515 0.68 52.05 -27.17
CA ARG A 515 1.70 52.29 -28.22
C ARG A 515 1.07 52.86 -29.50
N MET A 516 -0.16 52.47 -29.83
CA MET A 516 -0.99 53.07 -30.89
C MET A 516 -1.58 54.46 -30.54
N GLY A 517 -1.15 55.08 -29.44
CA GLY A 517 -1.49 56.48 -29.09
C GLY A 517 -2.85 56.69 -28.42
N ARG A 518 -3.63 55.63 -28.17
CA ARG A 518 -4.99 55.71 -27.59
C ARG A 518 -4.93 56.03 -26.09
N SER A 519 -5.93 56.74 -25.53
CA SER A 519 -5.88 57.16 -24.12
C SER A 519 -5.91 55.95 -23.16
N LYS A 520 -5.54 56.17 -21.89
CA LYS A 520 -5.55 55.11 -20.85
C LYS A 520 -6.92 54.44 -20.70
N LYS A 521 -8.03 55.19 -20.82
CA LYS A 521 -9.39 54.65 -20.75
C LYS A 521 -9.71 53.80 -21.99
N ASP A 522 -9.46 54.34 -23.18
CA ASP A 522 -9.78 53.67 -24.45
C ASP A 522 -8.93 52.42 -24.67
N ALA A 523 -7.69 52.43 -24.17
CA ALA A 523 -6.78 51.28 -24.21
C ALA A 523 -7.25 50.15 -23.31
N VAL A 524 -7.72 50.44 -22.08
CA VAL A 524 -8.34 49.42 -21.21
C VAL A 524 -9.67 48.94 -21.81
N GLU A 525 -10.51 49.82 -22.36
CA GLU A 525 -11.77 49.40 -22.97
C GLU A 525 -11.56 48.50 -24.19
N ARG A 526 -10.62 48.83 -25.09
CA ARG A 526 -10.29 47.97 -26.23
C ARG A 526 -9.60 46.66 -25.81
N ALA A 527 -8.68 46.70 -24.84
CA ALA A 527 -8.03 45.49 -24.34
C ALA A 527 -9.03 44.51 -23.72
N VAL A 528 -9.87 44.96 -22.78
CA VAL A 528 -10.91 44.10 -22.17
C VAL A 528 -11.96 43.66 -23.21
N THR A 529 -12.22 44.46 -24.24
CA THR A 529 -13.18 44.08 -25.30
C THR A 529 -12.68 42.95 -26.19
N TRP A 530 -11.43 43.02 -26.67
CA TRP A 530 -10.88 42.04 -27.64
C TRP A 530 -10.11 40.91 -26.95
N ALA A 531 -9.14 41.23 -26.10
CA ALA A 531 -8.40 40.21 -25.36
C ALA A 531 -9.31 39.50 -24.35
N GLY A 532 -10.26 40.20 -23.74
CA GLY A 532 -11.23 39.61 -22.80
C GLY A 532 -12.19 38.60 -23.43
N GLU A 533 -12.59 38.74 -24.70
CA GLU A 533 -13.36 37.68 -25.40
C GLU A 533 -12.51 36.43 -25.58
N SER A 534 -11.23 36.59 -25.92
CA SER A 534 -10.31 35.45 -26.11
C SER A 534 -9.98 34.77 -24.79
N ILE A 535 -9.64 35.53 -23.74
CA ILE A 535 -9.35 35.03 -22.38
C ILE A 535 -10.57 34.32 -21.79
N ALA A 536 -11.78 34.87 -21.95
CA ALA A 536 -13.01 34.21 -21.50
C ALA A 536 -13.33 32.92 -22.28
N THR A 537 -12.94 32.84 -23.56
CA THR A 537 -13.06 31.61 -24.34
C THR A 537 -12.09 30.54 -23.86
N SER A 538 -10.83 30.93 -23.67
CA SER A 538 -9.72 30.05 -23.28
C SER A 538 -9.94 29.51 -21.86
N GLY A 539 -10.19 30.39 -20.88
CA GLY A 539 -10.55 29.99 -19.53
C GLY A 539 -11.80 29.11 -19.46
N ALA A 540 -12.78 29.27 -20.36
CA ALA A 540 -13.92 28.37 -20.44
C ALA A 540 -13.55 26.96 -20.96
N THR A 541 -12.63 26.83 -21.92
CA THR A 541 -12.11 25.51 -22.35
C THR A 541 -11.35 24.83 -21.22
N VAL A 542 -10.56 25.57 -20.44
CA VAL A 542 -9.88 25.04 -19.24
C VAL A 542 -10.87 24.57 -18.18
N ILE A 543 -11.87 25.40 -17.85
CA ILE A 543 -12.90 25.09 -16.84
C ILE A 543 -13.67 23.82 -17.23
N ILE A 544 -14.08 23.67 -18.49
CA ILE A 544 -14.80 22.46 -18.94
C ILE A 544 -13.88 21.23 -19.04
N ALA A 545 -12.59 21.40 -19.35
CA ALA A 545 -11.63 20.30 -19.28
C ALA A 545 -11.53 19.75 -17.84
N PHE A 546 -11.29 20.58 -16.83
CA PHE A 546 -11.25 20.11 -15.42
C PHE A 546 -12.63 19.70 -14.87
N ALA A 547 -13.73 20.29 -15.35
CA ALA A 547 -15.09 19.85 -15.00
C ALA A 547 -15.41 18.42 -15.46
N SER A 548 -14.74 17.91 -16.51
CA SER A 548 -14.88 16.51 -16.92
C SER A 548 -14.32 15.52 -15.87
N LEU A 549 -13.24 15.89 -15.19
CA LEU A 549 -12.69 15.11 -14.07
C LEU A 549 -13.60 15.21 -12.85
N ALA A 550 -14.27 16.34 -12.63
CA ALA A 550 -15.29 16.50 -11.59
C ALA A 550 -16.53 15.59 -11.77
N ILE A 551 -16.65 14.87 -12.90
CA ILE A 551 -17.70 13.88 -13.19
C ILE A 551 -17.17 12.43 -13.06
N ALA A 552 -15.86 12.24 -12.88
CA ALA A 552 -15.25 10.91 -12.71
C ALA A 552 -15.83 10.14 -11.50
N SER A 553 -15.93 8.82 -11.65
CA SER A 553 -16.37 7.93 -10.58
C SER A 553 -15.30 7.73 -9.50
N PHE A 554 -14.01 7.76 -9.86
CA PHE A 554 -12.89 7.74 -8.94
C PHE A 554 -12.74 9.07 -8.19
N GLY A 555 -12.78 9.01 -6.85
CA GLY A 555 -12.87 10.18 -6.00
C GLY A 555 -11.66 11.13 -6.09
N MET A 556 -10.46 10.62 -6.35
CA MET A 556 -9.24 11.44 -6.39
C MET A 556 -9.23 12.37 -7.60
N LEU A 557 -9.39 11.80 -8.81
CA LEU A 557 -9.56 12.55 -10.06
C LEU A 557 -10.70 13.57 -9.95
N ARG A 558 -11.82 13.18 -9.32
CA ARG A 558 -12.95 14.07 -9.02
C ARG A 558 -12.56 15.24 -8.12
N SER A 559 -11.84 15.00 -7.03
CA SER A 559 -11.38 16.05 -6.11
C SER A 559 -10.43 17.06 -6.79
N ILE A 560 -9.50 16.55 -7.61
CA ILE A 560 -8.56 17.36 -8.40
C ILE A 560 -9.31 18.19 -9.44
N GLY A 561 -10.24 17.57 -10.17
CA GLY A 561 -11.10 18.22 -11.16
C GLY A 561 -11.89 19.37 -10.57
N ILE A 562 -12.58 19.15 -9.43
CA ILE A 562 -13.34 20.18 -8.73
C ILE A 562 -12.44 21.33 -8.28
N ALA A 563 -11.31 21.03 -7.62
CA ALA A 563 -10.41 22.04 -7.07
C ALA A 563 -9.81 22.93 -8.18
N VAL A 564 -9.25 22.34 -9.24
CA VAL A 564 -8.60 23.09 -10.33
C VAL A 564 -9.62 23.82 -11.20
N MET A 565 -10.80 23.25 -11.47
CA MET A 565 -11.91 23.94 -12.14
C MET A 565 -12.28 25.25 -11.42
N LEU A 566 -12.37 25.22 -10.09
CA LEU A 566 -12.71 26.39 -9.28
C LEU A 566 -11.55 27.39 -9.18
N GLY A 567 -10.33 26.91 -9.01
CA GLY A 567 -9.13 27.76 -9.05
C GLY A 567 -9.02 28.55 -10.35
N ILE A 568 -9.13 27.88 -11.50
CA ILE A 568 -9.11 28.54 -12.81
C ILE A 568 -10.33 29.47 -12.99
N SER A 569 -11.50 29.11 -12.46
CA SER A 569 -12.68 30.00 -12.47
C SER A 569 -12.41 31.32 -11.73
N ILE A 570 -11.74 31.27 -10.57
CA ILE A 570 -11.35 32.46 -9.81
C ILE A 570 -10.24 33.22 -10.56
N ALA A 571 -9.19 32.55 -11.05
CA ALA A 571 -8.13 33.18 -11.83
C ALA A 571 -8.67 33.91 -13.08
N LEU A 572 -9.67 33.34 -13.76
CA LEU A 572 -10.36 33.95 -14.89
C LEU A 572 -11.13 35.21 -14.45
N LEU A 573 -11.93 35.12 -13.39
CA LEU A 573 -12.66 36.27 -12.83
C LEU A 573 -11.72 37.40 -12.37
N VAL A 574 -10.60 37.05 -11.75
CA VAL A 574 -9.54 37.97 -11.32
C VAL A 574 -8.85 38.63 -12.52
N SER A 575 -8.45 37.86 -13.54
CA SER A 575 -7.80 38.40 -14.74
C SER A 575 -8.70 39.37 -15.52
N LEU A 576 -10.02 39.09 -15.58
CA LEU A 576 -10.99 39.94 -16.27
C LEU A 576 -11.48 41.15 -15.43
N THR A 577 -11.15 41.25 -14.14
CA THR A 577 -11.63 42.34 -13.26
C THR A 577 -10.53 43.07 -12.50
N LEU A 578 -9.67 42.36 -11.77
CA LEU A 578 -8.60 42.95 -10.93
C LEU A 578 -7.46 43.50 -11.79
N VAL A 579 -6.99 42.75 -12.80
CA VAL A 579 -5.92 43.22 -13.70
C VAL A 579 -6.29 44.51 -14.45
N PRO A 580 -7.46 44.64 -15.11
CA PRO A 580 -7.85 45.90 -15.72
C PRO A 580 -8.15 47.02 -14.70
N ALA A 581 -8.53 46.71 -13.46
CA ALA A 581 -8.60 47.68 -12.38
C ALA A 581 -7.20 48.19 -11.98
N SER A 582 -6.21 47.29 -11.88
CA SER A 582 -4.80 47.62 -11.63
C SER A 582 -4.17 48.43 -12.77
N LEU A 583 -4.46 48.08 -14.04
CA LEU A 583 -4.09 48.90 -15.19
C LEU A 583 -4.71 50.31 -15.10
N MET A 584 -5.99 50.41 -14.71
CA MET A 584 -6.65 51.69 -14.45
C MET A 584 -6.06 52.46 -13.26
N MET A 585 -5.47 51.79 -12.27
CA MET A 585 -4.76 52.41 -11.16
C MET A 585 -3.35 52.86 -11.59
N PHE A 586 -2.41 51.93 -11.80
CA PHE A 586 -1.00 52.22 -12.03
C PHE A 586 -0.70 52.84 -13.41
N GLY A 587 -1.44 52.45 -14.45
CA GLY A 587 -1.24 52.93 -15.83
C GLY A 587 0.19 52.68 -16.34
N ASP A 588 0.73 53.62 -17.12
CA ASP A 588 1.98 53.42 -17.85
C ASP A 588 3.22 53.33 -16.94
N ARG A 589 3.12 53.70 -15.65
CA ARG A 589 4.16 53.45 -14.63
C ARG A 589 4.50 51.96 -14.52
N LEU A 590 3.55 51.09 -14.88
CA LEU A 590 3.73 49.64 -14.93
C LEU A 590 4.88 49.20 -15.84
N PHE A 591 5.30 50.00 -16.82
CA PHE A 591 6.38 49.68 -17.76
C PHE A 591 7.74 50.31 -17.39
N TRP A 592 7.89 50.85 -16.18
CA TRP A 592 9.18 51.37 -15.68
C TRP A 592 10.22 50.23 -15.54
N PRO A 593 11.53 50.45 -15.84
CA PRO A 593 12.17 51.72 -16.18
C PRO A 593 12.13 52.12 -17.67
N ARG A 594 12.05 51.17 -18.61
CA ARG A 594 12.26 51.44 -20.04
C ARG A 594 11.05 52.06 -20.75
N GLY A 595 9.85 51.92 -20.20
CA GLY A 595 8.62 52.52 -20.69
C GLY A 595 8.10 51.95 -22.01
N LEU A 596 6.97 52.49 -22.46
CA LEU A 596 6.26 52.00 -23.66
C LEU A 596 7.00 52.22 -24.99
N ASN A 597 8.07 53.03 -25.03
CA ASN A 597 8.70 53.53 -26.26
C ASN A 597 9.69 52.57 -26.94
N LEU A 598 10.11 51.46 -26.31
CA LEU A 598 11.15 50.55 -26.83
C LEU A 598 10.95 50.12 -28.30
N TRP A 599 9.70 49.87 -28.71
CA TRP A 599 9.36 49.31 -30.02
C TRP A 599 9.13 50.38 -31.12
N LYS A 600 9.40 51.66 -30.86
CA LYS A 600 9.26 52.73 -31.89
C LYS A 600 10.39 52.77 -32.92
N LYS A 601 11.56 52.17 -32.64
CA LYS A 601 12.59 51.96 -33.66
C LYS A 601 12.14 50.84 -34.58
N LYS A 602 11.84 51.14 -35.85
CA LYS A 602 11.73 50.10 -36.90
C LYS A 602 12.99 49.24 -36.85
N ALA A 603 12.83 47.94 -36.62
CA ALA A 603 13.95 47.01 -36.69
C ALA A 603 14.53 47.01 -38.11
N LYS A 604 15.86 47.14 -38.25
CA LYS A 604 16.53 47.08 -39.56
C LYS A 604 16.49 45.68 -40.19
N HIS A 605 16.11 44.67 -39.42
CA HIS A 605 16.03 43.27 -39.84
C HIS A 605 14.67 42.68 -39.44
N PRO A 606 14.12 41.74 -40.21
CA PRO A 606 12.85 41.10 -39.87
C PRO A 606 12.94 40.30 -38.57
N SER A 607 11.85 40.34 -37.80
CA SER A 607 11.69 39.57 -36.55
C SER A 607 11.98 38.08 -36.76
N TYR A 608 12.38 37.36 -35.70
CA TYR A 608 12.43 35.89 -35.72
C TYR A 608 11.08 35.32 -36.17
N TYR A 609 9.99 35.82 -35.59
CA TYR A 609 8.63 35.36 -35.90
C TYR A 609 8.21 35.68 -37.35
N ALA A 610 8.66 36.80 -37.92
CA ALA A 610 8.44 37.11 -39.34
C ALA A 610 9.21 36.15 -40.26
N ARG A 611 10.48 35.85 -39.94
CA ARG A 611 11.28 34.86 -40.68
C ARG A 611 10.68 33.45 -40.57
N ALA A 612 10.21 33.07 -39.39
CA ALA A 612 9.56 31.79 -39.15
C ALA A 612 8.23 31.69 -39.93
N ALA A 613 7.35 32.71 -39.83
CA ALA A 613 6.10 32.76 -40.57
C ALA A 613 6.30 32.65 -42.09
N LYS A 614 7.25 33.41 -42.65
CA LYS A 614 7.60 33.35 -44.07
C LYS A 614 8.21 32.00 -44.49
N PHE A 615 9.07 31.41 -43.65
CA PHE A 615 9.60 30.07 -43.89
C PHE A 615 8.48 29.03 -43.92
N THR A 616 7.57 29.09 -42.95
CA THR A 616 6.37 28.24 -42.85
C THR A 616 5.47 28.38 -44.08
N ALA A 617 5.23 29.62 -44.54
CA ALA A 617 4.48 29.89 -45.75
C ALA A 617 5.07 29.25 -47.02
N GLN A 618 6.40 29.15 -47.11
CA GLN A 618 7.10 28.58 -48.26
C GLN A 618 7.27 27.04 -48.15
N HIS A 619 7.50 26.51 -46.95
CA HIS A 619 7.90 25.11 -46.72
C HIS A 619 6.85 24.27 -45.97
N SER A 620 5.60 24.74 -45.89
CA SER A 620 4.52 24.10 -45.14
C SER A 620 4.37 22.58 -45.34
N LYS A 621 4.57 22.07 -46.56
CA LYS A 621 4.51 20.62 -46.85
C LYS A 621 5.65 19.82 -46.20
N LEU A 622 6.84 20.41 -46.09
CA LEU A 622 7.98 19.81 -45.40
C LEU A 622 7.73 19.74 -43.89
N ILE A 623 7.16 20.80 -43.31
CA ILE A 623 6.80 20.86 -41.88
C ILE A 623 5.77 19.76 -41.53
N LEU A 624 4.75 19.57 -42.38
CA LEU A 624 3.76 18.49 -42.21
C LEU A 624 4.39 17.10 -42.33
N LEU A 625 5.33 16.89 -43.25
CA LEU A 625 6.06 15.63 -43.40
C LEU A 625 6.93 15.34 -42.17
N LEU A 626 7.68 16.33 -41.68
CA LEU A 626 8.53 16.19 -40.49
C LEU A 626 7.68 15.89 -39.24
N ALA A 627 6.53 16.55 -39.08
CA ALA A 627 5.61 16.26 -37.99
C ALA A 627 5.10 14.81 -38.04
N LEU A 628 4.75 14.29 -39.23
CA LEU A 628 4.36 12.88 -39.40
C LEU A 628 5.51 11.92 -39.05
N VAL A 629 6.74 12.23 -39.48
CA VAL A 629 7.95 11.43 -39.22
C VAL A 629 8.29 11.35 -37.73
N VAL A 630 8.06 12.40 -36.93
CA VAL A 630 8.22 12.35 -35.46
C VAL A 630 7.06 11.59 -34.79
N THR A 631 5.85 11.71 -35.33
CA THR A 631 4.65 11.11 -34.73
C THR A 631 4.62 9.58 -34.81
N VAL A 632 5.08 8.98 -35.91
CA VAL A 632 5.04 7.51 -36.07
C VAL A 632 5.90 6.77 -35.03
N PRO A 633 7.17 7.13 -34.78
CA PRO A 633 7.94 6.58 -33.66
C PRO A 633 7.32 6.88 -32.30
N ALA A 634 6.82 8.11 -32.08
CA ALA A 634 6.22 8.48 -30.79
C ALA A 634 5.00 7.61 -30.43
N ILE A 635 4.10 7.37 -31.38
CA ILE A 635 2.97 6.44 -31.20
C ILE A 635 3.48 5.01 -30.96
N SER A 636 4.51 4.57 -31.68
CA SER A 636 5.10 3.24 -31.48
C SER A 636 5.65 3.05 -30.06
N THR A 637 6.34 4.05 -29.49
CA THR A 637 6.83 4.02 -28.11
C THR A 637 5.68 3.87 -27.12
N ILE A 638 4.62 4.68 -27.25
CA ILE A 638 3.45 4.66 -26.36
C ILE A 638 2.68 3.33 -26.45
N LEU A 639 2.56 2.76 -27.65
CA LEU A 639 1.92 1.45 -27.84
C LEU A 639 2.76 0.28 -27.30
N SER A 640 4.07 0.48 -27.09
CA SER A 640 4.98 -0.54 -26.55
C SER A 640 5.20 -0.44 -25.02
N SER A 641 4.76 0.66 -24.39
CA SER A 641 4.96 0.91 -22.96
C SER A 641 3.79 0.45 -22.10
N THR A 642 4.07 -0.23 -20.99
CA THR A 642 3.14 -0.45 -19.88
C THR A 642 3.10 0.76 -18.94
N THR A 643 2.02 0.86 -18.17
CA THR A 643 1.85 1.85 -17.09
C THR A 643 1.58 1.14 -15.77
N GLY A 644 2.33 1.47 -14.73
CA GLY A 644 2.23 0.81 -13.42
C GLY A 644 1.12 1.35 -12.52
N HIS A 645 0.59 0.47 -11.67
CA HIS A 645 -0.32 0.79 -10.56
C HIS A 645 0.37 0.84 -9.19
N ASP A 646 1.70 0.64 -9.14
CA ASP A 646 2.45 0.68 -7.88
C ASP A 646 2.66 2.11 -7.34
N PHE A 647 1.72 2.54 -6.50
CA PHE A 647 1.81 3.78 -5.73
C PHE A 647 2.97 3.78 -4.71
N ILE A 648 3.37 2.61 -4.17
CA ILE A 648 4.45 2.50 -3.19
C ILE A 648 5.82 2.67 -3.85
N GLY A 649 5.94 2.35 -5.14
CA GLY A 649 7.07 2.71 -6.01
C GLY A 649 7.16 4.20 -6.33
N GLN A 650 6.03 4.93 -6.27
CA GLN A 650 6.00 6.40 -6.38
C GLN A 650 6.33 7.11 -5.05
N VAL A 651 6.63 6.39 -3.97
CA VAL A 651 7.11 6.98 -2.70
C VAL A 651 8.65 7.04 -2.69
N PRO A 652 9.26 8.21 -2.42
CA PRO A 652 10.72 8.36 -2.40
C PRO A 652 11.44 7.40 -1.43
N ASN A 653 12.46 6.69 -1.93
CA ASN A 653 13.27 5.74 -1.14
C ASN A 653 14.08 6.39 0.02
N ALA A 654 14.14 7.72 0.09
CA ALA A 654 14.77 8.46 1.19
C ALA A 654 13.85 8.60 2.42
N LEU A 655 12.56 8.31 2.31
CA LEU A 655 11.60 8.40 3.41
C LEU A 655 11.64 7.15 4.28
N GLU A 656 11.58 7.34 5.60
CA GLU A 656 11.73 6.26 6.58
C GLU A 656 10.60 5.23 6.50
N SER A 657 9.35 5.66 6.20
CA SER A 657 8.24 4.74 5.94
C SER A 657 8.49 3.79 4.76
N LYS A 658 9.05 4.30 3.65
CA LYS A 658 9.44 3.51 2.48
C LYS A 658 10.63 2.60 2.77
N ALA A 659 11.64 3.09 3.50
CA ALA A 659 12.78 2.28 3.93
C ALA A 659 12.33 1.10 4.82
N GLY A 660 11.50 1.36 5.83
CA GLY A 660 10.92 0.35 6.71
C GLY A 660 10.04 -0.65 5.95
N TYR A 661 9.23 -0.18 4.99
CA TYR A 661 8.45 -1.05 4.10
C TYR A 661 9.35 -1.99 3.29
N ASN A 662 10.41 -1.46 2.66
CA ASN A 662 11.34 -2.25 1.86
C ASN A 662 12.02 -3.35 2.71
N VAL A 663 12.47 -3.02 3.93
CA VAL A 663 13.07 -3.99 4.88
C VAL A 663 12.06 -5.05 5.34
N MET A 664 10.85 -4.64 5.70
CA MET A 664 9.76 -5.55 6.08
C MET A 664 9.36 -6.49 4.93
N SER A 665 9.28 -5.96 3.71
CA SER A 665 9.01 -6.71 2.47
C SER A 665 10.08 -7.77 2.20
N GLN A 666 11.36 -7.44 2.38
CA GLN A 666 12.47 -8.39 2.26
C GLN A 666 12.45 -9.47 3.35
N GLY A 667 12.10 -9.13 4.60
CA GLY A 667 12.11 -10.07 5.73
C GLY A 667 10.91 -11.03 5.80
N PHE A 668 9.72 -10.60 5.36
CA PHE A 668 8.47 -11.36 5.50
C PHE A 668 7.85 -11.80 4.17
N GLY A 669 8.27 -11.18 3.05
CA GLY A 669 7.70 -11.38 1.73
C GLY A 669 6.62 -10.35 1.40
N VAL A 670 6.72 -9.79 0.19
CA VAL A 670 5.91 -8.72 -0.39
C VAL A 670 4.41 -8.73 -0.04
N GLY A 671 3.73 -9.87 -0.18
CA GLY A 671 2.28 -10.01 0.02
C GLY A 671 1.85 -10.48 1.42
N ALA A 672 2.77 -10.60 2.38
CA ALA A 672 2.46 -11.01 3.76
C ALA A 672 2.01 -9.84 4.65
N ILE A 673 2.29 -8.60 4.22
CA ILE A 673 2.14 -7.36 5.01
C ILE A 673 0.70 -6.82 4.92
N THR A 674 0.13 -6.81 3.71
CA THR A 674 -1.26 -6.43 3.43
C THR A 674 -1.96 -7.56 2.68
N PRO A 675 -2.35 -8.66 3.37
CA PRO A 675 -2.94 -9.82 2.74
C PRO A 675 -4.26 -9.46 2.04
N THR A 676 -4.46 -10.01 0.85
CA THR A 676 -5.79 -10.03 0.21
C THR A 676 -6.69 -10.95 1.02
N TYR A 677 -7.95 -10.60 1.24
CA TYR A 677 -8.88 -11.46 1.96
C TYR A 677 -10.22 -11.63 1.24
N THR A 678 -10.83 -12.79 1.43
CA THR A 678 -12.22 -13.06 1.03
C THR A 678 -13.07 -13.18 2.30
N ILE A 679 -14.07 -12.32 2.44
CA ILE A 679 -15.10 -12.46 3.47
C ILE A 679 -16.15 -13.44 2.95
N VAL A 680 -16.55 -14.39 3.78
CA VAL A 680 -17.56 -15.41 3.48
C VAL A 680 -18.66 -15.32 4.53
N LYS A 681 -19.71 -14.54 4.24
CA LYS A 681 -20.86 -14.33 5.13
C LYS A 681 -21.93 -15.36 4.84
N THR A 682 -22.05 -16.36 5.72
CA THR A 682 -22.94 -17.51 5.54
C THR A 682 -24.30 -17.29 6.23
N PRO A 683 -25.38 -17.96 5.77
CA PRO A 683 -26.69 -17.87 6.44
C PRO A 683 -26.72 -18.53 7.82
N VAL A 684 -25.86 -19.54 8.05
CA VAL A 684 -25.77 -20.33 9.29
C VAL A 684 -24.74 -19.75 10.27
N VAL A 685 -24.67 -20.28 11.48
CA VAL A 685 -23.52 -20.08 12.37
C VAL A 685 -22.47 -21.13 12.05
N LEU A 686 -21.21 -20.70 11.96
CA LEU A 686 -20.02 -21.53 11.73
C LEU A 686 -19.43 -22.02 13.07
N VAL A 687 -19.28 -21.09 14.02
CA VAL A 687 -18.67 -21.30 15.33
C VAL A 687 -19.37 -20.41 16.37
N ALA A 688 -19.57 -20.94 17.57
CA ALA A 688 -19.98 -20.26 18.79
C ALA A 688 -19.10 -20.74 19.96
N ASP A 689 -19.13 -20.07 21.12
CA ASP A 689 -18.09 -20.24 22.17
C ASP A 689 -17.86 -21.67 22.68
N ASN A 690 -18.84 -22.58 22.53
CA ASN A 690 -18.72 -24.01 22.89
C ASN A 690 -19.17 -24.97 21.76
N TRP A 691 -19.35 -24.50 20.51
CA TRP A 691 -19.93 -25.32 19.44
C TRP A 691 -19.44 -24.93 18.04
N ILE A 692 -19.27 -25.91 17.15
CA ILE A 692 -18.91 -25.67 15.75
C ILE A 692 -19.82 -26.45 14.79
N ASN A 693 -20.04 -25.87 13.61
CA ASN A 693 -20.82 -26.46 12.53
C ASN A 693 -19.88 -27.17 11.54
N VAL A 694 -19.54 -28.44 11.82
CA VAL A 694 -18.59 -29.23 11.01
C VAL A 694 -18.97 -29.29 9.53
N THR A 695 -20.27 -29.32 9.20
CA THR A 695 -20.75 -29.32 7.81
C THR A 695 -20.46 -27.99 7.12
N ALA A 696 -20.75 -26.85 7.76
CA ALA A 696 -20.47 -25.54 7.20
C ALA A 696 -18.97 -25.23 7.13
N LEU A 697 -18.20 -25.68 8.12
CA LEU A 697 -16.74 -25.59 8.11
C LEU A 697 -16.12 -26.41 6.97
N ARG A 698 -16.74 -27.52 6.53
CA ARG A 698 -16.28 -28.24 5.32
C ARG A 698 -16.35 -27.36 4.07
N SER A 699 -17.41 -26.58 3.91
CA SER A 699 -17.54 -25.61 2.81
C SER A 699 -16.49 -24.50 2.91
N ILE A 700 -16.25 -23.93 4.09
CA ILE A 700 -15.17 -22.94 4.30
C ILE A 700 -13.79 -23.56 3.98
N SER A 701 -13.54 -24.79 4.41
CA SER A 701 -12.30 -25.53 4.13
C SER A 701 -12.09 -25.80 2.64
N TYR A 702 -13.17 -26.05 1.90
CA TYR A 702 -13.14 -26.15 0.45
C TYR A 702 -12.74 -24.83 -0.21
N ALA A 703 -13.31 -23.70 0.22
CA ALA A 703 -12.93 -22.37 -0.27
C ALA A 703 -11.47 -22.02 0.05
N GLU A 704 -11.00 -22.29 1.28
CA GLU A 704 -9.60 -22.09 1.69
C GLU A 704 -8.64 -22.93 0.83
N ASN A 705 -8.93 -24.21 0.64
CA ASN A 705 -8.06 -25.12 -0.11
C ASN A 705 -8.07 -24.83 -1.62
N SER A 706 -9.22 -24.46 -2.17
CA SER A 706 -9.36 -24.00 -3.55
C SER A 706 -8.55 -22.72 -3.79
N THR A 707 -8.65 -21.74 -2.88
CA THR A 707 -7.85 -20.49 -2.94
C THR A 707 -6.35 -20.78 -2.86
N ARG A 708 -5.94 -21.78 -2.06
CA ARG A 708 -4.52 -22.20 -1.91
C ARG A 708 -3.93 -22.81 -3.19
N GLN A 709 -4.75 -23.24 -4.15
CA GLN A 709 -4.31 -23.80 -5.44
C GLN A 709 -4.12 -22.74 -6.54
N ILE A 710 -4.46 -21.47 -6.28
CA ILE A 710 -4.36 -20.41 -7.28
C ILE A 710 -2.90 -20.00 -7.46
N ASN A 711 -2.41 -20.11 -8.71
CA ASN A 711 -1.09 -19.60 -9.09
C ASN A 711 -1.01 -18.09 -8.77
N GLY A 712 -0.06 -17.72 -7.90
CA GLY A 712 0.10 -16.37 -7.33
C GLY A 712 -0.23 -16.27 -5.83
N VAL A 713 -0.88 -17.28 -5.24
CA VAL A 713 -1.12 -17.37 -3.79
C VAL A 713 -0.03 -18.22 -3.13
N SER A 714 0.62 -17.67 -2.11
CA SER A 714 1.72 -18.28 -1.36
C SER A 714 1.23 -19.05 -0.14
N LYS A 715 0.29 -18.48 0.63
CA LYS A 715 -0.33 -19.11 1.81
C LYS A 715 -1.80 -18.72 1.91
N VAL A 716 -2.59 -19.59 2.53
CA VAL A 716 -3.98 -19.31 2.91
C VAL A 716 -4.20 -19.58 4.39
N TYR A 717 -4.65 -18.55 5.10
CA TYR A 717 -5.12 -18.61 6.49
C TYR A 717 -6.64 -18.44 6.53
N GLY A 718 -7.29 -18.97 7.56
CA GLY A 718 -8.74 -18.89 7.71
C GLY A 718 -9.24 -19.74 8.88
N VAL A 719 -10.56 -19.85 9.02
CA VAL A 719 -11.22 -20.56 10.13
C VAL A 719 -10.80 -22.04 10.20
N THR A 720 -10.57 -22.71 9.06
CA THR A 720 -10.12 -24.13 9.07
C THR A 720 -8.61 -24.30 8.88
N SER A 721 -7.89 -23.22 8.61
CA SER A 721 -6.43 -23.19 8.45
C SER A 721 -5.76 -22.03 9.23
N PRO A 722 -6.02 -21.82 10.54
CA PRO A 722 -5.63 -20.58 11.22
C PRO A 722 -4.11 -20.39 11.37
N SER A 723 -3.33 -21.47 11.30
CA SER A 723 -1.86 -21.46 11.26
C SER A 723 -1.26 -21.50 9.85
N GLY A 724 -2.12 -21.42 8.82
CA GLY A 724 -1.79 -21.70 7.42
C GLY A 724 -1.86 -23.19 7.05
N GLN A 725 -2.01 -24.08 8.04
CA GLN A 725 -2.20 -25.52 7.88
C GLN A 725 -3.61 -25.94 8.33
N PRO A 726 -4.29 -26.88 7.64
CA PRO A 726 -5.61 -27.34 8.05
C PRO A 726 -5.63 -27.98 9.44
N ILE A 727 -6.58 -27.58 10.29
CA ILE A 727 -6.81 -28.19 11.60
C ILE A 727 -7.91 -29.28 11.52
N PRO A 728 -7.85 -30.36 12.32
CA PRO A 728 -8.80 -31.47 12.24
C PRO A 728 -10.12 -31.17 12.97
N TYR A 729 -10.84 -30.13 12.53
CA TYR A 729 -12.08 -29.65 13.15
C TYR A 729 -13.19 -30.72 13.24
N PHE A 730 -13.14 -31.76 12.41
CA PHE A 730 -14.04 -32.92 12.49
C PHE A 730 -13.89 -33.75 13.78
N LEU A 731 -12.77 -33.62 14.51
CA LEU A 731 -12.54 -34.28 15.80
C LEU A 731 -13.08 -33.49 17.01
N PHE A 732 -13.63 -32.29 16.82
CA PHE A 732 -13.98 -31.37 17.93
C PHE A 732 -14.83 -31.99 19.05
N ALA A 733 -15.82 -32.83 18.69
CA ALA A 733 -16.68 -33.52 19.66
C ALA A 733 -15.98 -34.64 20.45
N GLN A 734 -14.74 -35.01 20.09
CA GLN A 734 -13.89 -35.99 20.76
C GLN A 734 -12.77 -35.34 21.59
N LEU A 735 -12.49 -34.04 21.36
CA LEU A 735 -11.53 -33.25 22.13
C LEU A 735 -12.06 -32.93 23.54
N ASN A 736 -11.16 -32.75 24.50
CA ASN A 736 -11.54 -32.31 25.85
C ASN A 736 -11.91 -30.81 25.86
N PRO A 737 -12.63 -30.30 26.89
CA PRO A 737 -13.09 -28.91 26.90
C PRO A 737 -12.00 -27.83 26.81
N ALA A 738 -10.77 -28.11 27.27
CA ALA A 738 -9.65 -27.18 27.15
C ALA A 738 -9.08 -27.15 25.71
N GLU A 739 -8.98 -28.32 25.06
CA GLU A 739 -8.61 -28.44 23.64
C GLU A 739 -9.66 -27.81 22.72
N GLN A 740 -10.95 -28.02 23.02
CA GLN A 740 -12.07 -27.36 22.31
C GLN A 740 -11.96 -25.84 22.39
N GLN A 741 -11.73 -25.30 23.59
CA GLN A 741 -11.50 -23.87 23.81
C GLN A 741 -10.23 -23.35 23.11
N GLN A 742 -9.14 -24.12 23.11
CA GLN A 742 -7.92 -23.77 22.38
C GLN A 742 -8.14 -23.72 20.86
N MET A 743 -8.94 -24.65 20.31
CA MET A 743 -9.28 -24.66 18.88
C MET A 743 -10.19 -23.47 18.51
N ILE A 744 -11.23 -23.18 19.29
CA ILE A 744 -12.10 -22.02 19.05
C ILE A 744 -11.30 -20.70 19.15
N ARG A 745 -10.37 -20.59 20.10
CA ARG A 745 -9.46 -19.43 20.21
C ARG A 745 -8.58 -19.25 18.99
N SER A 746 -8.10 -20.32 18.34
CA SER A 746 -7.30 -20.20 17.11
C SER A 746 -8.16 -19.84 15.89
N MET A 747 -9.44 -20.22 15.88
CA MET A 747 -10.40 -19.82 14.85
C MET A 747 -10.82 -18.35 14.95
N LYS A 748 -10.88 -17.80 16.17
CA LYS A 748 -11.48 -16.49 16.48
C LYS A 748 -11.00 -15.29 15.64
N PRO A 749 -9.70 -15.13 15.28
CA PRO A 749 -9.25 -14.02 14.43
C PRO A 749 -9.88 -14.01 13.03
N PHE A 750 -10.31 -15.17 12.53
CA PHE A 750 -10.89 -15.37 11.20
C PHE A 750 -12.43 -15.45 11.23
N LEU A 751 -13.05 -15.18 12.38
CA LEU A 751 -14.50 -15.21 12.59
C LEU A 751 -15.03 -13.82 12.89
N GLY A 752 -16.09 -13.41 12.20
CA GLY A 752 -16.85 -12.23 12.56
C GLY A 752 -17.62 -12.45 13.87
N GLY A 753 -17.83 -11.40 14.66
CA GLY A 753 -18.43 -11.45 16.00
C GLY A 753 -19.85 -12.02 16.08
N THR A 754 -20.50 -12.26 14.93
CA THR A 754 -21.80 -12.97 14.82
C THR A 754 -21.66 -14.49 14.74
N GLY A 755 -20.44 -15.02 14.58
CA GLY A 755 -20.17 -16.43 14.29
C GLY A 755 -20.60 -16.91 12.90
N LYS A 756 -21.19 -16.03 12.06
CA LYS A 756 -21.73 -16.37 10.72
C LYS A 756 -20.78 -16.05 9.56
N SER A 757 -19.89 -15.10 9.78
CA SER A 757 -18.93 -14.62 8.80
C SER A 757 -17.56 -15.25 9.05
N ALA A 758 -16.96 -15.84 8.03
CA ALA A 758 -15.56 -16.26 8.01
C ALA A 758 -14.73 -15.29 7.16
N MET A 759 -13.43 -15.23 7.43
CA MET A 759 -12.46 -14.51 6.61
C MET A 759 -11.34 -15.46 6.17
N VAL A 760 -11.02 -15.45 4.88
CA VAL A 760 -9.98 -16.28 4.25
C VAL A 760 -8.90 -15.34 3.72
N TRP A 761 -7.74 -15.31 4.38
CA TRP A 761 -6.59 -14.50 3.96
C TRP A 761 -5.75 -15.26 2.93
N ALA A 762 -5.57 -14.69 1.75
CA ALA A 762 -4.63 -15.11 0.73
C ALA A 762 -3.39 -14.19 0.74
N VAL A 763 -2.27 -14.72 1.22
CA VAL A 763 -0.96 -14.07 1.09
C VAL A 763 -0.49 -14.24 -0.36
N LEU A 764 -0.32 -13.13 -1.07
CA LEU A 764 0.11 -13.14 -2.47
C LEU A 764 1.65 -13.29 -2.59
N SER A 765 2.10 -13.82 -3.72
CA SER A 765 3.53 -13.95 -4.05
C SER A 765 4.14 -12.69 -4.70
N ASN A 766 3.32 -11.68 -4.99
CA ASN A 766 3.70 -10.45 -5.69
C ASN A 766 3.36 -9.22 -4.83
N GLU A 767 3.93 -8.05 -5.16
CA GLU A 767 3.69 -6.82 -4.41
C GLU A 767 2.22 -6.37 -4.51
N PRO A 768 1.57 -6.00 -3.39
CA PRO A 768 0.12 -5.75 -3.33
C PRO A 768 -0.43 -4.74 -4.36
N TYR A 769 0.38 -3.79 -4.80
CA TYR A 769 0.02 -2.72 -5.74
C TYR A 769 0.41 -3.05 -7.20
N SER A 770 1.02 -4.21 -7.47
CA SER A 770 1.55 -4.59 -8.78
C SER A 770 0.54 -5.31 -9.68
N ASP A 771 0.67 -5.14 -11.00
CA ASP A 771 -0.18 -5.80 -12.00
C ASP A 771 -0.25 -7.34 -11.85
N PRO A 772 0.84 -8.08 -11.52
CA PRO A 772 0.76 -9.51 -11.23
C PRO A 772 -0.09 -9.86 -9.98
N ALA A 773 -0.13 -8.99 -8.97
CA ALA A 773 -1.00 -9.15 -7.81
C ALA A 773 -2.47 -8.90 -8.19
N ILE A 774 -2.75 -7.85 -8.98
CA ILE A 774 -4.09 -7.58 -9.55
C ILE A 774 -4.57 -8.75 -10.43
N ALA A 775 -3.68 -9.32 -11.26
CA ALA A 775 -3.98 -10.51 -12.06
C ALA A 775 -4.27 -11.74 -11.19
N THR A 776 -3.58 -11.89 -10.05
CA THR A 776 -3.83 -12.96 -9.08
C THR A 776 -5.15 -12.77 -8.32
N LEU A 777 -5.46 -11.54 -7.90
CA LEU A 777 -6.75 -11.17 -7.32
C LEU A 777 -7.90 -11.49 -8.28
N ASN A 778 -7.76 -11.19 -9.57
CA ASN A 778 -8.78 -11.50 -10.56
C ASN A 778 -8.98 -13.02 -10.75
N ARG A 779 -7.94 -13.85 -10.50
CA ARG A 779 -8.08 -15.31 -10.39
C ARG A 779 -8.83 -15.71 -9.11
N ILE A 780 -8.59 -15.05 -7.97
CA ILE A 780 -9.35 -15.27 -6.71
C ILE A 780 -10.84 -14.94 -6.92
N ARG A 781 -11.14 -13.78 -7.52
CA ARG A 781 -12.51 -13.35 -7.88
C ARG A 781 -13.21 -14.36 -8.81
N GLY A 782 -12.52 -14.82 -9.86
CA GLY A 782 -13.03 -15.88 -10.74
C GLY A 782 -13.25 -17.21 -10.02
N ASN A 783 -12.35 -17.59 -9.11
CA ASN A 783 -12.46 -18.81 -8.32
C ASN A 783 -13.65 -18.79 -7.36
N ILE A 784 -14.00 -17.63 -6.78
CA ILE A 784 -15.20 -17.48 -5.95
C ILE A 784 -16.47 -17.84 -6.75
N VAL A 785 -16.57 -17.43 -8.02
CA VAL A 785 -17.70 -17.81 -8.89
C VAL A 785 -17.77 -19.33 -9.07
N THR A 786 -16.64 -19.98 -9.36
CA THR A 786 -16.53 -21.45 -9.48
C THR A 786 -16.97 -22.15 -8.19
N VAL A 787 -16.39 -21.76 -7.05
CA VAL A 787 -16.65 -22.35 -5.72
C VAL A 787 -18.12 -22.20 -5.31
N ARG A 788 -18.73 -21.03 -5.57
CA ARG A 788 -20.16 -20.78 -5.33
C ARG A 788 -21.09 -21.59 -6.24
N SER A 789 -20.62 -22.08 -7.39
CA SER A 789 -21.41 -22.98 -8.25
C SER A 789 -21.36 -24.45 -7.80
N GLN A 790 -20.39 -24.83 -6.97
CA GLN A 790 -20.08 -26.23 -6.61
C GLN A 790 -20.48 -26.59 -5.18
N ASP A 791 -20.52 -25.62 -4.26
CA ASP A 791 -21.01 -25.80 -2.89
C ASP A 791 -22.29 -25.00 -2.63
N HIS A 792 -23.34 -25.66 -2.12
CA HIS A 792 -24.66 -25.07 -1.90
C HIS A 792 -24.68 -23.99 -0.79
N LEU A 793 -23.87 -24.14 0.26
CA LEU A 793 -23.77 -23.14 1.32
C LEU A 793 -23.05 -21.89 0.79
N LEU A 794 -21.99 -22.06 0.00
CA LEU A 794 -21.26 -20.94 -0.59
C LEU A 794 -22.06 -20.24 -1.69
N GLY A 795 -22.83 -20.99 -2.48
CA GLY A 795 -23.79 -20.43 -3.44
C GLY A 795 -24.80 -19.49 -2.78
N THR A 796 -25.32 -19.86 -1.61
CA THR A 796 -26.24 -19.03 -0.79
C THR A 796 -25.54 -18.00 0.11
N SER A 797 -24.21 -18.01 0.19
CA SER A 797 -23.42 -17.06 0.98
C SER A 797 -23.05 -15.81 0.18
N THR A 798 -22.90 -14.68 0.88
CA THR A 798 -22.28 -13.48 0.32
C THR A 798 -20.76 -13.61 0.45
N MET A 799 -20.06 -13.63 -0.68
CA MET A 799 -18.60 -13.63 -0.74
C MET A 799 -18.13 -12.33 -1.38
N LEU A 800 -17.16 -11.65 -0.75
CA LEU A 800 -16.57 -10.39 -1.22
C LEU A 800 -15.05 -10.39 -0.97
N VAL A 801 -14.27 -9.89 -1.93
CA VAL A 801 -12.81 -9.73 -1.81
C VAL A 801 -12.44 -8.30 -1.36
N GLY A 802 -11.52 -8.20 -0.41
CA GLY A 802 -10.97 -6.95 0.14
C GLY A 802 -9.46 -7.02 0.40
N GLY A 803 -8.93 -5.98 1.05
CA GLY A 803 -7.51 -5.73 1.24
C GLY A 803 -6.92 -4.86 0.13
N GLU A 804 -5.70 -4.35 0.32
CA GLU A 804 -5.08 -3.33 -0.54
C GLU A 804 -5.09 -3.68 -2.04
N THR A 805 -4.72 -4.91 -2.42
CA THR A 805 -4.77 -5.34 -3.84
C THR A 805 -6.18 -5.30 -4.42
N ALA A 806 -7.22 -5.60 -3.63
CA ALA A 806 -8.61 -5.47 -4.06
C ALA A 806 -8.99 -4.00 -4.26
N SER A 807 -8.55 -3.13 -3.35
CA SER A 807 -8.75 -1.68 -3.45
C SER A 807 -8.09 -1.10 -4.70
N VAL A 808 -6.84 -1.49 -4.99
CA VAL A 808 -6.08 -1.04 -6.18
C VAL A 808 -6.66 -1.61 -7.47
N ALA A 809 -7.16 -2.84 -7.48
CA ALA A 809 -7.81 -3.42 -8.65
C ALA A 809 -9.17 -2.77 -8.97
N ASP A 810 -9.98 -2.46 -7.95
CA ASP A 810 -11.25 -1.75 -8.12
C ASP A 810 -11.02 -0.31 -8.57
N LEU A 811 -9.95 0.32 -8.06
CA LEU A 811 -9.43 1.60 -8.56
C LEU A 811 -9.04 1.50 -10.04
N ALA A 812 -8.15 0.59 -10.42
CA ALA A 812 -7.72 0.42 -11.82
C ALA A 812 -8.90 0.15 -12.78
N ALA A 813 -9.86 -0.68 -12.36
CA ALA A 813 -11.08 -0.93 -13.11
C ALA A 813 -11.93 0.35 -13.28
N SER A 814 -12.19 1.08 -12.19
CA SER A 814 -12.96 2.34 -12.21
C SER A 814 -12.27 3.41 -13.08
N ALA A 815 -10.96 3.57 -12.91
CA ALA A 815 -10.12 4.47 -13.66
C ALA A 815 -10.13 4.19 -15.17
N SER A 816 -10.15 2.91 -15.58
CA SER A 816 -10.23 2.54 -17.00
C SER A 816 -11.56 2.96 -17.64
N GLY A 817 -12.67 2.89 -16.89
CA GLY A 817 -13.98 3.39 -17.31
C GLY A 817 -14.04 4.91 -17.35
N ASP A 818 -13.52 5.57 -16.31
CA ASP A 818 -13.42 7.04 -16.26
C ASP A 818 -12.56 7.58 -17.41
N TYR A 819 -11.45 6.90 -17.78
CA TYR A 819 -10.55 7.33 -18.85
C TYR A 819 -11.30 7.65 -20.15
N LEU A 820 -12.15 6.73 -20.63
CA LEU A 820 -12.90 6.93 -21.87
C LEU A 820 -14.04 7.95 -21.71
N ASN A 821 -14.74 7.92 -20.57
CA ASN A 821 -15.82 8.87 -20.27
C ASN A 821 -15.31 10.31 -20.21
N THR A 822 -14.29 10.58 -19.37
CA THR A 822 -13.60 11.86 -19.25
C THR A 822 -13.02 12.29 -20.59
N THR A 823 -12.27 11.43 -21.30
CA THR A 823 -11.71 11.75 -22.63
C THR A 823 -12.79 12.23 -23.60
N THR A 824 -13.91 11.52 -23.68
CA THR A 824 -15.04 11.87 -24.56
C THR A 824 -15.68 13.20 -24.15
N ILE A 825 -15.91 13.41 -22.84
CA ILE A 825 -16.51 14.63 -22.31
C ILE A 825 -15.60 15.85 -22.54
N VAL A 826 -14.28 15.73 -22.32
CA VAL A 826 -13.30 16.79 -22.64
C VAL A 826 -13.39 17.15 -24.12
N LEU A 827 -13.15 16.17 -25.00
CA LEU A 827 -12.99 16.43 -26.43
C LEU A 827 -14.26 17.00 -27.05
N VAL A 828 -15.45 16.48 -26.67
CA VAL A 828 -16.74 16.99 -27.15
C VAL A 828 -17.08 18.35 -26.54
N GLY A 829 -16.93 18.52 -25.22
CA GLY A 829 -17.23 19.77 -24.52
C GLY A 829 -16.37 20.94 -25.03
N VAL A 830 -15.07 20.71 -25.15
CA VAL A 830 -14.11 21.67 -25.68
C VAL A 830 -14.35 21.94 -27.17
N PHE A 831 -14.64 20.92 -27.99
CA PHE A 831 -15.05 21.11 -29.39
C PHE A 831 -16.28 22.04 -29.51
N VAL A 832 -17.30 21.85 -28.66
CA VAL A 832 -18.50 22.69 -28.65
C VAL A 832 -18.19 24.15 -28.29
N ILE A 833 -17.36 24.40 -27.27
CA ILE A 833 -16.94 25.77 -26.91
C ILE A 833 -16.19 26.42 -28.08
N LEU A 834 -15.18 25.73 -28.64
CA LEU A 834 -14.37 26.23 -29.75
C LEU A 834 -15.23 26.52 -30.99
N LEU A 835 -16.20 25.65 -31.31
CA LEU A 835 -17.14 25.84 -32.42
C LEU A 835 -17.95 27.13 -32.24
N VAL A 836 -18.52 27.34 -31.06
CA VAL A 836 -19.30 28.54 -30.72
C VAL A 836 -18.43 29.80 -30.69
N ALA A 837 -17.21 29.72 -30.16
CA ALA A 837 -16.32 30.85 -29.96
C ALA A 837 -15.57 31.29 -31.21
N LEU A 838 -15.08 30.35 -32.02
CA LEU A 838 -14.35 30.63 -33.25
C LEU A 838 -15.29 30.84 -34.44
N GLY A 839 -16.42 30.13 -34.50
CA GLY A 839 -17.39 30.22 -35.60
C GLY A 839 -16.97 29.45 -36.85
N SER A 840 -16.32 28.30 -36.66
CA SER A 840 -15.81 27.38 -37.69
C SER A 840 -15.89 25.95 -37.14
N ILE A 841 -16.09 24.95 -38.00
CA ILE A 841 -16.14 23.53 -37.59
C ILE A 841 -14.77 22.86 -37.70
N PHE A 842 -14.03 23.10 -38.79
CA PHE A 842 -12.74 22.43 -39.02
C PHE A 842 -11.61 22.98 -38.14
N THR A 843 -11.68 24.26 -37.74
CA THR A 843 -10.67 24.86 -36.87
C THR A 843 -10.66 24.19 -35.47
N PRO A 844 -11.78 24.03 -34.75
CA PRO A 844 -11.85 23.19 -33.55
C PRO A 844 -11.26 21.78 -33.69
N LEU A 845 -11.55 21.08 -34.80
CA LEU A 845 -11.00 19.73 -35.05
C LEU A 845 -9.48 19.76 -35.23
N ARG A 846 -8.96 20.73 -35.99
CA ARG A 846 -7.50 20.95 -36.14
C ARG A 846 -6.85 21.19 -34.78
N LEU A 847 -7.44 22.05 -33.95
CA LEU A 847 -6.92 22.44 -32.65
C LEU A 847 -6.72 21.24 -31.73
N ILE A 848 -7.77 20.42 -31.62
CA ILE A 848 -7.76 19.15 -30.87
C ILE A 848 -6.71 18.18 -31.45
N PHE A 849 -6.63 18.06 -32.78
CA PHE A 849 -5.62 17.22 -33.42
C PHE A 849 -4.18 17.67 -33.11
N THR A 850 -3.90 18.98 -33.16
CA THR A 850 -2.55 19.50 -32.91
C THR A 850 -2.10 19.35 -31.46
N ILE A 851 -3.00 19.49 -30.47
CA ILE A 851 -2.63 19.29 -29.06
C ILE A 851 -2.45 17.80 -28.72
N LEU A 852 -3.24 16.90 -29.33
CA LEU A 852 -3.00 15.45 -29.25
C LEU A 852 -1.62 15.07 -29.83
N LEU A 853 -1.14 15.80 -30.84
CA LEU A 853 0.19 15.58 -31.43
C LEU A 853 1.33 15.90 -30.45
N SER A 854 1.30 17.05 -29.76
CA SER A 854 2.32 17.38 -28.75
C SER A 854 2.22 16.51 -27.50
N ILE A 855 1.00 16.12 -27.08
CA ILE A 855 0.79 15.08 -26.06
C ILE A 855 1.49 13.77 -26.47
N SER A 856 1.37 13.36 -27.74
CA SER A 856 2.06 12.16 -28.28
C SER A 856 3.59 12.28 -28.13
N TRP A 857 4.17 13.39 -28.58
CA TRP A 857 5.62 13.58 -28.60
C TRP A 857 6.20 13.71 -27.18
N ALA A 858 5.50 14.41 -26.29
CA ALA A 858 5.90 14.53 -24.89
C ALA A 858 5.80 13.19 -24.15
N MET A 859 4.70 12.45 -24.30
CA MET A 859 4.53 11.14 -23.66
C MET A 859 5.64 10.16 -24.09
N ALA A 860 5.96 10.11 -25.39
CA ALA A 860 7.05 9.27 -25.89
C ALA A 860 8.43 9.66 -25.30
N LEU A 861 8.70 10.97 -25.10
CA LEU A 861 9.92 11.43 -24.45
C LEU A 861 9.95 11.12 -22.95
N VAL A 862 8.81 11.24 -22.26
CA VAL A 862 8.70 10.97 -20.82
C VAL A 862 8.80 9.47 -20.52
N ILE A 863 8.19 8.62 -21.35
CA ILE A 863 8.41 7.16 -21.33
C ILE A 863 9.90 6.87 -21.45
N PHE A 864 10.59 7.46 -22.43
CA PHE A 864 12.02 7.25 -22.63
C PHE A 864 12.86 7.71 -21.42
N VAL A 865 12.54 8.87 -20.82
CA VAL A 865 13.26 9.36 -19.62
C VAL A 865 13.01 8.47 -18.40
N PHE A 866 11.76 8.15 -18.07
CA PHE A 866 11.48 7.41 -16.84
C PHE A 866 11.77 5.91 -16.97
N ASN A 867 11.34 5.27 -18.05
CA ASN A 867 11.52 3.83 -18.25
C ASN A 867 12.98 3.50 -18.64
N ASN A 868 13.51 4.10 -19.71
CA ASN A 868 14.83 3.72 -20.23
C ASN A 868 16.02 4.34 -19.49
N TYR A 869 15.86 5.47 -18.78
CA TYR A 869 16.97 6.15 -18.09
C TYR A 869 16.86 6.16 -16.55
N LEU A 870 15.65 6.28 -15.99
CA LEU A 870 15.44 6.24 -14.53
C LEU A 870 14.96 4.87 -14.00
N GLY A 871 14.73 3.88 -14.86
CA GLY A 871 14.27 2.53 -14.47
C GLY A 871 12.94 2.52 -13.71
N SER A 872 12.08 3.52 -13.93
CA SER A 872 10.84 3.76 -13.20
C SER A 872 9.62 3.69 -14.12
N GLU A 873 8.57 2.99 -13.71
CA GLU A 873 7.34 2.88 -14.50
C GLU A 873 6.56 4.20 -14.56
N ILE A 874 5.88 4.43 -15.69
CA ILE A 874 4.94 5.55 -15.86
C ILE A 874 3.67 5.25 -15.09
N ILE A 875 3.22 6.17 -14.25
CA ILE A 875 1.96 6.00 -13.50
C ILE A 875 0.76 6.01 -14.47
N TRP A 876 -0.18 5.08 -14.29
CA TRP A 876 -1.42 4.96 -15.09
C TRP A 876 -2.23 6.26 -15.21
N MET A 877 -2.10 7.19 -14.25
CA MET A 877 -2.78 8.48 -14.22
C MET A 877 -2.12 9.55 -15.11
N LEU A 878 -0.87 9.35 -15.57
CA LEU A 878 -0.18 10.34 -16.40
C LEU A 878 -0.92 10.67 -17.71
N PRO A 879 -1.44 9.71 -18.50
CA PRO A 879 -2.11 10.01 -19.76
C PRO A 879 -3.43 10.78 -19.60
N ILE A 880 -4.24 10.49 -18.57
CA ILE A 880 -5.53 11.19 -18.36
C ILE A 880 -5.31 12.62 -17.87
N MET A 881 -4.38 12.83 -16.93
CA MET A 881 -4.03 14.16 -16.45
C MET A 881 -3.37 15.01 -17.54
N LEU A 882 -2.44 14.44 -18.30
CA LEU A 882 -1.81 15.15 -19.42
C LEU A 882 -2.84 15.53 -20.48
N LEU A 883 -3.79 14.64 -20.82
CA LEU A 883 -4.90 14.95 -21.72
C LEU A 883 -5.76 16.10 -21.20
N VAL A 884 -6.25 16.01 -19.95
CA VAL A 884 -7.18 17.03 -19.40
C VAL A 884 -6.48 18.38 -19.25
N VAL A 885 -5.29 18.42 -18.65
CA VAL A 885 -4.56 19.67 -18.42
C VAL A 885 -4.16 20.30 -19.76
N MET A 886 -3.78 19.51 -20.78
CA MET A 886 -3.34 20.05 -22.07
C MET A 886 -4.47 20.35 -23.06
N VAL A 887 -5.56 19.61 -23.08
CA VAL A 887 -6.75 20.02 -23.86
C VAL A 887 -7.47 21.20 -23.18
N GLY A 888 -7.27 21.40 -21.88
CA GLY A 888 -7.57 22.67 -21.21
C GLY A 888 -6.61 23.79 -21.64
N LEU A 889 -5.41 23.83 -21.03
CA LEU A 889 -4.46 24.94 -21.12
C LEU A 889 -3.80 25.05 -22.51
N GLY A 890 -3.43 23.92 -23.10
CA GLY A 890 -2.73 23.83 -24.38
C GLY A 890 -3.57 24.20 -25.61
N LEU A 891 -4.78 24.72 -25.43
CA LEU A 891 -5.53 25.39 -26.50
C LEU A 891 -5.41 26.91 -26.48
N ASP A 892 -5.05 27.49 -25.32
CA ASP A 892 -5.19 28.93 -25.06
C ASP A 892 -4.44 29.79 -26.10
N TYR A 893 -3.18 29.46 -26.40
CA TYR A 893 -2.39 30.28 -27.31
C TYR A 893 -2.77 30.09 -28.80
N ASP A 894 -3.49 29.03 -29.18
CA ASP A 894 -4.11 28.97 -30.52
C ASP A 894 -5.37 29.83 -30.58
N ILE A 895 -6.14 29.87 -29.50
CA ILE A 895 -7.31 30.76 -29.42
C ILE A 895 -6.79 32.20 -29.57
N PHE A 896 -5.66 32.57 -28.95
CA PHE A 896 -5.00 33.86 -29.17
C PHE A 896 -4.49 34.05 -30.63
N LEU A 897 -3.85 33.05 -31.24
CA LEU A 897 -3.37 33.14 -32.63
C LEU A 897 -4.53 33.25 -33.64
N VAL A 898 -5.49 32.33 -33.58
CA VAL A 898 -6.66 32.26 -34.49
C VAL A 898 -7.57 33.46 -34.32
N THR A 899 -7.81 33.96 -33.11
CA THR A 899 -8.61 35.19 -32.93
C THR A 899 -7.92 36.41 -33.53
N ARG A 900 -6.58 36.47 -33.50
CA ARG A 900 -5.81 37.54 -34.17
C ARG A 900 -5.80 37.41 -35.70
N ILE A 901 -5.68 36.19 -36.25
CA ILE A 901 -5.86 35.96 -37.70
C ILE A 901 -7.29 36.38 -38.11
N ARG A 902 -8.30 36.01 -37.30
CA ARG A 902 -9.71 36.39 -37.48
C ARG A 902 -9.91 37.91 -37.45
N GLU A 903 -9.22 38.64 -36.56
CA GLU A 903 -9.22 40.11 -36.50
C GLU A 903 -8.71 40.69 -37.83
N TYR A 904 -7.54 40.25 -38.32
CA TYR A 904 -6.98 40.74 -39.59
C TYR A 904 -7.84 40.38 -40.81
N VAL A 905 -8.34 39.14 -40.91
CA VAL A 905 -9.24 38.70 -41.99
C VAL A 905 -10.55 39.49 -41.98
N ALA A 906 -11.10 39.81 -40.80
CA ALA A 906 -12.29 40.65 -40.67
C ALA A 906 -12.05 42.12 -41.03
N THR A 907 -10.82 42.64 -40.83
CA THR A 907 -10.43 43.97 -41.32
C THR A 907 -10.10 44.05 -42.82
N GLY A 908 -10.09 42.90 -43.53
CA GLY A 908 -9.97 42.84 -44.99
C GLY A 908 -8.66 42.25 -45.53
N SER A 909 -7.70 41.85 -44.68
CA SER A 909 -6.47 41.18 -45.13
C SER A 909 -6.75 39.83 -45.80
N LYS A 910 -5.89 39.40 -46.73
CA LYS A 910 -5.94 38.03 -47.29
C LYS A 910 -5.65 36.99 -46.21
N ASP A 911 -6.02 35.73 -46.45
CA ASP A 911 -5.88 34.67 -45.44
C ASP A 911 -4.40 34.42 -45.15
N GLU A 912 -3.59 34.34 -46.21
CA GLU A 912 -2.14 34.18 -46.15
C GLU A 912 -1.45 35.37 -45.45
N ASP A 913 -1.74 36.61 -45.88
CA ASP A 913 -1.16 37.83 -45.29
C ASP A 913 -1.55 38.00 -43.81
N ALA A 914 -2.77 37.60 -43.43
CA ALA A 914 -3.27 37.63 -42.06
C ALA A 914 -2.60 36.57 -41.16
N ILE A 915 -2.31 35.38 -41.69
CA ILE A 915 -1.56 34.33 -41.00
C ILE A 915 -0.13 34.81 -40.72
N GLU A 916 0.59 35.34 -41.72
CA GLU A 916 1.96 35.85 -41.54
C GLU A 916 1.99 37.02 -40.52
N SER A 917 1.08 37.98 -40.67
CA SER A 917 0.96 39.14 -39.76
C SER A 917 0.64 38.74 -38.32
N ALA A 918 -0.22 37.73 -38.12
CA ALA A 918 -0.58 37.26 -36.78
C ALA A 918 0.58 36.55 -36.09
N VAL A 919 1.31 35.67 -36.80
CA VAL A 919 2.48 34.99 -36.23
C VAL A 919 3.58 35.99 -35.87
N GLU A 920 3.85 37.01 -36.70
CA GLU A 920 4.83 38.05 -36.37
C GLU A 920 4.46 38.81 -35.07
N HIS A 921 3.19 39.21 -34.92
CA HIS A 921 2.76 40.08 -33.81
C HIS A 921 2.45 39.31 -32.52
N THR A 922 2.00 38.06 -32.61
CA THR A 922 1.61 37.26 -31.42
C THR A 922 2.69 36.27 -30.98
N GLY A 923 3.55 35.78 -31.88
CA GLY A 923 4.54 34.74 -31.57
C GLY A 923 5.45 35.09 -30.40
N GLY A 924 5.81 36.37 -30.25
CA GLY A 924 6.59 36.86 -29.10
C GLY A 924 5.84 36.84 -27.76
N ILE A 925 4.52 37.06 -27.76
CA ILE A 925 3.67 36.96 -26.56
C ILE A 925 3.43 35.48 -26.24
N ILE A 926 3.09 34.68 -27.25
CA ILE A 926 2.82 33.24 -27.17
C ILE A 926 4.05 32.47 -26.65
N SER A 927 5.25 32.82 -27.11
CA SER A 927 6.48 32.16 -26.62
C SER A 927 6.83 32.55 -25.19
N ALA A 928 6.51 33.78 -24.77
CA ALA A 928 6.76 34.23 -23.39
C ALA A 928 5.77 33.62 -22.38
N THR A 929 4.50 33.50 -22.76
CA THR A 929 3.44 32.83 -21.99
C THR A 929 3.68 31.32 -21.92
N GLY A 930 3.98 30.69 -23.07
CA GLY A 930 4.40 29.28 -23.11
C GLY A 930 5.63 28.99 -22.23
N LEU A 931 6.65 29.86 -22.21
CA LEU A 931 7.81 29.70 -21.33
C LEU A 931 7.47 29.89 -19.84
N VAL A 932 6.52 30.79 -19.52
CA VAL A 932 5.99 31.00 -18.17
C VAL A 932 5.27 29.75 -17.68
N THR A 933 4.30 29.23 -18.43
CA THR A 933 3.51 28.06 -18.02
C THR A 933 4.33 26.77 -18.06
N ALA A 934 5.17 26.56 -19.07
CA ALA A 934 6.10 25.43 -19.07
C ALA A 934 7.11 25.51 -17.92
N GLY A 935 7.55 26.72 -17.54
CA GLY A 935 8.38 26.96 -16.37
C GLY A 935 7.65 26.60 -15.07
N ALA A 936 6.40 27.04 -14.92
CA ALA A 936 5.58 26.77 -13.74
C ALA A 936 5.26 25.29 -13.54
N PHE A 937 4.97 24.53 -14.60
CA PHE A 937 4.86 23.07 -14.47
C PHE A 937 6.22 22.39 -14.32
N GLY A 938 7.27 22.94 -14.94
CA GLY A 938 8.64 22.42 -14.83
C GLY A 938 9.23 22.49 -13.42
N THR A 939 8.84 23.45 -12.58
CA THR A 939 9.27 23.49 -11.17
C THR A 939 8.74 22.33 -10.34
N MET A 940 7.67 21.64 -10.76
CA MET A 940 7.22 20.41 -10.09
C MET A 940 8.26 19.27 -10.16
N MET A 941 9.24 19.35 -11.09
CA MET A 941 10.41 18.45 -11.09
C MET A 941 11.34 18.65 -9.89
N LEU A 942 11.15 19.70 -9.08
CA LEU A 942 11.86 19.92 -7.82
C LEU A 942 11.18 19.25 -6.61
N SER A 943 10.00 18.65 -6.81
CA SER A 943 9.37 17.76 -5.84
C SER A 943 10.26 16.53 -5.60
N SER A 944 10.29 16.00 -4.38
CA SER A 944 10.90 14.69 -4.14
C SER A 944 10.07 13.54 -4.75
N ILE A 945 8.76 13.73 -4.95
CA ILE A 945 7.79 12.67 -5.30
C ILE A 945 7.82 12.39 -6.81
N PRO A 946 8.22 11.18 -7.28
CA PRO A 946 8.27 10.81 -8.69
C PRO A 946 6.99 11.12 -9.50
N MET A 947 5.81 10.92 -8.93
CA MET A 947 4.53 11.24 -9.57
C MET A 947 4.42 12.74 -9.95
N LEU A 948 4.85 13.66 -9.07
CA LEU A 948 4.87 15.10 -9.37
C LEU A 948 5.94 15.46 -10.40
N GLN A 949 7.09 14.77 -10.38
CA GLN A 949 8.14 14.93 -11.40
C GLN A 949 7.65 14.47 -12.79
N GLN A 950 6.92 13.35 -12.88
CA GLN A 950 6.32 12.86 -14.12
C GLN A 950 5.31 13.86 -14.70
N PHE A 951 4.39 14.38 -13.87
CA PHE A 951 3.46 15.44 -14.30
C PHE A 951 4.19 16.71 -14.76
N GLY A 952 5.13 17.20 -13.95
CA GLY A 952 5.86 18.43 -14.23
C GLY A 952 6.64 18.39 -15.54
N LEU A 953 7.43 17.32 -15.74
CA LEU A 953 8.19 17.12 -16.98
C LEU A 953 7.25 16.99 -18.19
N ALA A 954 6.24 16.12 -18.11
CA ALA A 954 5.34 15.88 -19.23
C ALA A 954 4.58 17.13 -19.66
N ILE A 955 3.99 17.85 -18.71
CA ILE A 955 3.23 19.07 -18.99
C ILE A 955 4.16 20.17 -19.51
N SER A 956 5.35 20.36 -18.91
CA SER A 956 6.34 21.33 -19.38
C SER A 956 6.75 21.07 -20.84
N ILE A 957 7.03 19.81 -21.21
CA ILE A 957 7.38 19.44 -22.59
C ILE A 957 6.22 19.74 -23.55
N VAL A 958 4.98 19.34 -23.24
CA VAL A 958 3.83 19.61 -24.13
C VAL A 958 3.69 21.11 -24.37
N VAL A 959 3.76 21.94 -23.33
CA VAL A 959 3.61 23.42 -23.44
C VAL A 959 4.76 24.03 -24.26
N LEU A 960 6.00 23.57 -24.12
CA LEU A 960 7.13 24.04 -24.94
C LEU A 960 6.98 23.64 -26.42
N LEU A 961 6.67 22.37 -26.70
CA LEU A 961 6.44 21.88 -28.06
C LEU A 961 5.29 22.63 -28.73
N ASP A 962 4.22 22.84 -27.99
CA ASP A 962 3.04 23.56 -28.43
C ASP A 962 3.35 25.03 -28.76
N ALA A 963 3.85 25.80 -27.79
CA ALA A 963 4.08 27.23 -27.92
C ALA A 963 5.20 27.57 -28.93
N MET A 964 6.29 26.78 -28.96
CA MET A 964 7.48 27.10 -29.77
C MET A 964 7.51 26.40 -31.14
N ILE A 965 6.94 25.20 -31.28
CA ILE A 965 6.98 24.44 -32.55
C ILE A 965 5.62 24.45 -33.23
N ILE A 966 4.57 23.99 -32.55
CA ILE A 966 3.26 23.79 -33.18
C ILE A 966 2.66 25.12 -33.65
N ARG A 967 2.62 26.14 -32.81
CA ARG A 967 1.95 27.41 -33.14
C ARG A 967 2.72 28.30 -34.13
N ILE A 968 4.04 28.18 -34.17
CA ILE A 968 4.89 28.96 -35.07
C ILE A 968 5.03 28.28 -36.46
N TYR A 969 5.00 26.95 -36.52
CA TYR A 969 5.27 26.18 -37.74
C TYR A 969 4.10 25.29 -38.20
N LEU A 970 3.55 24.46 -37.32
CA LEU A 970 2.56 23.44 -37.72
C LEU A 970 1.16 24.02 -37.98
N VAL A 971 0.67 24.88 -37.09
CA VAL A 971 -0.67 25.48 -37.18
C VAL A 971 -0.81 26.40 -38.40
N PRO A 972 0.13 27.33 -38.69
CA PRO A 972 0.09 28.11 -39.92
C PRO A 972 0.21 27.22 -41.16
N SER A 973 1.05 26.16 -41.11
CA SER A 973 1.16 25.19 -42.21
C SER A 973 -0.17 24.53 -42.57
N ILE A 974 -0.95 24.12 -41.56
CA ILE A 974 -2.26 23.51 -41.79
C ILE A 974 -3.25 24.56 -42.33
N MET A 975 -3.29 25.77 -41.74
CA MET A 975 -4.21 26.82 -42.17
C MET A 975 -4.01 27.24 -43.64
N MET A 976 -2.78 27.37 -44.10
CA MET A 976 -2.48 27.76 -45.48
C MET A 976 -2.86 26.69 -46.53
N HIS A 977 -3.03 25.43 -46.11
CA HIS A 977 -3.60 24.36 -46.93
C HIS A 977 -5.13 24.30 -46.84
N MET A 978 -5.72 24.56 -45.67
CA MET A 978 -7.17 24.52 -45.44
C MET A 978 -7.94 25.68 -46.11
N LYS A 979 -7.33 26.87 -46.21
CA LYS A 979 -7.89 28.07 -46.86
C LYS A 979 -9.37 28.32 -46.50
N ARG A 980 -10.31 28.15 -47.45
CA ARG A 980 -11.75 28.40 -47.26
C ARG A 980 -12.37 27.59 -46.11
N LEU A 981 -11.78 26.45 -45.73
CA LEU A 981 -12.25 25.62 -44.62
C LEU A 981 -11.92 26.21 -43.24
N ASN A 982 -10.91 27.10 -43.11
CA ASN A 982 -10.55 27.78 -41.86
C ASN A 982 -11.76 28.51 -41.22
N TRP A 983 -12.67 29.02 -42.05
CA TRP A 983 -13.77 29.91 -41.65
C TRP A 983 -15.15 29.34 -42.00
N TRP A 984 -15.26 28.02 -42.17
CA TRP A 984 -16.51 27.37 -42.58
C TRP A 984 -17.36 26.90 -41.39
N ALA A 985 -18.58 27.44 -41.31
CA ALA A 985 -19.65 26.97 -40.44
C ALA A 985 -21.03 27.24 -41.10
N PRO A 986 -22.08 26.46 -40.76
CA PRO A 986 -23.41 26.64 -41.32
C PRO A 986 -24.18 27.81 -40.67
N GLY A 987 -24.95 28.54 -41.49
CA GLY A 987 -25.91 29.54 -41.03
C GLY A 987 -25.32 30.64 -40.15
N ARG A 988 -25.98 30.94 -39.02
CA ARG A 988 -25.63 32.03 -38.09
C ARG A 988 -24.36 31.78 -37.26
N LEU A 989 -23.73 30.61 -37.36
CA LEU A 989 -22.51 30.27 -36.62
C LEU A 989 -21.23 30.88 -37.23
N ARG A 990 -21.23 31.18 -38.54
CA ARG A 990 -20.05 31.74 -39.23
C ARG A 990 -19.81 33.18 -38.80
N ARG A 991 -18.77 33.41 -37.99
CA ARG A 991 -18.39 34.73 -37.44
C ARG A 991 -17.61 35.63 -38.42
N VAL A 992 -17.06 35.08 -39.51
CA VAL A 992 -16.28 35.82 -40.52
C VAL A 992 -17.15 36.13 -41.74
N PRO A 993 -17.26 37.39 -42.21
CA PRO A 993 -18.09 37.74 -43.36
C PRO A 993 -17.69 36.99 -44.64
N VAL A 994 -18.65 36.76 -45.53
CA VAL A 994 -18.42 36.12 -46.83
C VAL A 994 -17.90 37.16 -47.82
N ARG A 995 -16.72 36.93 -48.41
CA ARG A 995 -16.16 37.88 -49.42
C ARG A 995 -17.02 37.92 -50.68
N PRO A 996 -17.03 39.02 -51.45
CA PRO A 996 -17.70 39.06 -52.76
C PRO A 996 -17.18 37.97 -53.72
N GLU A 997 -15.86 37.77 -53.73
CA GLU A 997 -15.16 36.72 -54.50
C GLU A 997 -15.66 35.31 -54.14
N GLU A 998 -15.96 35.06 -52.87
CA GLU A 998 -16.48 33.77 -52.39
C GLU A 998 -17.87 33.42 -52.95
N LYS A 999 -18.63 34.40 -53.45
CA LYS A 999 -19.95 34.18 -54.08
C LYS A 999 -19.86 33.74 -55.54
N LEU A 1000 -18.73 34.03 -56.20
CA LEU A 1000 -18.49 33.69 -57.61
C LEU A 1000 -17.96 32.26 -57.79
N ILE A 1001 -17.39 31.68 -56.73
CA ILE A 1001 -16.93 30.29 -56.70
C ILE A 1001 -18.14 29.38 -56.42
N PRO A 1002 -18.41 28.33 -57.23
CA PRO A 1002 -19.56 27.45 -57.03
C PRO A 1002 -19.60 26.84 -55.62
N PRO A 1003 -20.80 26.52 -55.10
CA PRO A 1003 -20.93 25.94 -53.77
C PRO A 1003 -20.17 24.62 -53.67
N ILE A 1004 -19.54 24.38 -52.52
CA ILE A 1004 -18.86 23.11 -52.19
C ILE A 1004 -19.78 21.95 -52.63
N PRO A 1005 -19.31 21.00 -53.47
CA PRO A 1005 -20.16 19.99 -54.07
C PRO A 1005 -20.98 19.24 -53.03
N PHE A 1006 -22.20 18.83 -53.39
CA PHE A 1006 -23.03 18.03 -52.48
C PHE A 1006 -22.31 16.76 -52.04
N ILE A 1007 -21.56 16.11 -52.95
CA ILE A 1007 -20.70 14.97 -52.63
C ILE A 1007 -19.63 15.32 -51.58
N THR A 1008 -18.96 16.47 -51.68
CA THR A 1008 -17.97 16.89 -50.67
C THR A 1008 -18.62 17.22 -49.31
N LYS A 1009 -19.82 17.81 -49.31
CA LYS A 1009 -20.61 18.00 -48.08
C LYS A 1009 -21.07 16.67 -47.49
N LEU A 1010 -21.44 15.71 -48.33
CA LEU A 1010 -21.86 14.36 -47.94
C LEU A 1010 -20.68 13.56 -47.41
N ILE A 1011 -19.49 13.66 -48.03
CA ILE A 1011 -18.24 13.05 -47.54
C ILE A 1011 -17.87 13.66 -46.18
N VAL A 1012 -17.85 14.98 -46.02
CA VAL A 1012 -17.58 15.62 -44.71
C VAL A 1012 -18.63 15.24 -43.66
N ALA A 1013 -19.91 15.17 -44.03
CA ALA A 1013 -20.97 14.70 -43.14
C ALA A 1013 -20.81 13.21 -42.80
N ALA A 1014 -20.37 12.37 -43.75
CA ALA A 1014 -20.10 10.96 -43.54
C ALA A 1014 -18.78 10.70 -42.79
N GLU A 1015 -17.77 11.57 -42.90
CA GLU A 1015 -16.55 11.55 -42.08
C GLU A 1015 -16.89 11.99 -40.64
N THR A 1016 -17.73 13.01 -40.48
CA THR A 1016 -18.23 13.44 -39.15
C THR A 1016 -19.10 12.35 -38.52
N LEU A 1017 -20.03 11.77 -39.29
CA LEU A 1017 -20.85 10.64 -38.85
C LEU A 1017 -20.03 9.35 -38.67
N ALA A 1018 -18.94 9.15 -39.41
CA ALA A 1018 -18.03 8.03 -39.20
C ALA A 1018 -17.17 8.21 -37.95
N ILE A 1019 -16.73 9.42 -37.61
CA ILE A 1019 -16.07 9.70 -36.33
C ILE A 1019 -17.04 9.45 -35.17
N ILE A 1020 -18.29 9.91 -35.28
CA ILE A 1020 -19.34 9.67 -34.27
C ILE A 1020 -19.73 8.18 -34.19
N ALA A 1021 -19.94 7.52 -35.33
CA ALA A 1021 -20.32 6.11 -35.39
C ALA A 1021 -19.16 5.18 -35.01
N LEU A 1022 -17.91 5.51 -35.33
CA LEU A 1022 -16.73 4.80 -34.84
C LEU A 1022 -16.60 4.97 -33.33
N GLY A 1023 -16.81 6.18 -32.79
CA GLY A 1023 -16.93 6.39 -31.35
C GLY A 1023 -18.05 5.56 -30.71
N THR A 1024 -19.17 5.38 -31.42
CA THR A 1024 -20.31 4.55 -30.99
C THR A 1024 -20.01 3.04 -31.10
N ILE A 1025 -19.25 2.60 -32.10
CA ILE A 1025 -18.83 1.21 -32.29
C ILE A 1025 -17.75 0.83 -31.25
N LEU A 1026 -16.77 1.71 -31.03
CA LEU A 1026 -15.76 1.57 -29.97
C LEU A 1026 -16.42 1.53 -28.58
N TYR A 1027 -17.46 2.34 -28.35
CA TYR A 1027 -18.29 2.30 -27.14
C TYR A 1027 -19.01 0.95 -26.97
N LEU A 1028 -19.58 0.37 -28.04
CA LEU A 1028 -20.25 -0.93 -27.99
C LEU A 1028 -19.26 -2.10 -27.77
N ASP A 1029 -18.10 -2.07 -28.43
CA ASP A 1029 -17.08 -3.12 -28.34
C ASP A 1029 -16.41 -3.12 -26.95
N TYR A 1030 -16.00 -1.93 -26.47
CA TYR A 1030 -15.46 -1.73 -25.11
C TYR A 1030 -16.43 -2.21 -24.02
N SER A 1031 -17.72 -1.93 -24.16
CA SER A 1031 -18.71 -2.23 -23.11
C SER A 1031 -19.12 -3.71 -22.98
N SER A 1032 -18.77 -4.59 -23.94
CA SER A 1032 -19.42 -5.91 -24.05
C SER A 1032 -18.50 -7.12 -24.19
N ASN A 1033 -17.29 -7.01 -24.75
CA ASN A 1033 -16.28 -8.09 -24.90
C ASN A 1033 -16.68 -9.40 -25.64
N VAL A 1034 -17.97 -9.68 -25.86
CA VAL A 1034 -18.47 -10.95 -26.43
C VAL A 1034 -18.15 -11.10 -27.92
N PHE A 1035 -18.27 -10.02 -28.70
CA PHE A 1035 -18.03 -10.07 -30.15
C PHE A 1035 -16.56 -10.33 -30.47
N LEU A 1036 -15.65 -9.68 -29.73
CA LEU A 1036 -14.20 -9.91 -29.81
C LEU A 1036 -13.83 -11.38 -29.55
N GLN A 1037 -14.39 -12.05 -28.52
CA GLN A 1037 -14.05 -13.45 -28.26
C GLN A 1037 -14.47 -14.40 -29.40
N MET A 1038 -15.60 -14.15 -30.07
CA MET A 1038 -15.99 -14.91 -31.26
C MET A 1038 -15.11 -14.61 -32.48
N PHE A 1039 -14.67 -13.36 -32.65
CA PHE A 1039 -13.85 -12.95 -33.79
C PHE A 1039 -12.36 -13.36 -33.65
N VAL A 1040 -11.82 -13.36 -32.43
CA VAL A 1040 -10.42 -13.74 -32.12
C VAL A 1040 -10.10 -15.20 -32.45
N GLN A 1041 -11.10 -16.10 -32.44
CA GLN A 1041 -10.92 -17.48 -32.91
C GLN A 1041 -10.81 -17.60 -34.45
N GLY A 1042 -11.09 -16.54 -35.21
CA GLY A 1042 -11.18 -16.57 -36.67
C GLY A 1042 -9.86 -16.32 -37.42
N THR A 1043 -9.11 -15.26 -37.07
CA THR A 1043 -7.98 -14.79 -37.92
C THR A 1043 -6.85 -14.06 -37.19
N ILE A 1044 -5.67 -14.69 -37.17
CA ILE A 1044 -4.30 -14.11 -37.10
C ILE A 1044 -4.09 -13.00 -36.04
N ALA A 1045 -3.80 -13.43 -34.81
CA ALA A 1045 -3.71 -12.57 -33.62
C ALA A 1045 -2.32 -11.94 -33.37
N SER A 1046 -1.83 -11.06 -34.26
CA SER A 1046 -0.60 -10.29 -34.01
C SER A 1046 -0.56 -8.85 -34.56
N VAL A 1047 -1.54 -8.43 -35.38
CA VAL A 1047 -1.46 -7.16 -36.13
C VAL A 1047 -2.47 -6.10 -35.66
N LEU A 1048 -3.53 -6.48 -34.92
CA LEU A 1048 -4.70 -5.61 -34.66
C LEU A 1048 -5.02 -5.35 -33.18
N ALA A 1049 -4.17 -5.75 -32.23
CA ALA A 1049 -4.48 -5.68 -30.79
C ALA A 1049 -4.26 -4.29 -30.12
N GLY A 1050 -3.69 -3.30 -30.81
CA GLY A 1050 -3.24 -2.02 -30.22
C GLY A 1050 -4.17 -0.80 -30.43
N ILE A 1051 -5.48 -1.01 -30.52
CA ILE A 1051 -6.38 -0.10 -31.27
C ILE A 1051 -7.13 0.98 -30.44
N ASN A 1052 -7.15 0.90 -29.10
CA ASN A 1052 -8.20 1.54 -28.30
C ASN A 1052 -8.13 3.09 -28.10
N VAL A 1053 -7.06 3.77 -28.49
CA VAL A 1053 -6.99 5.26 -28.48
C VAL A 1053 -6.34 5.78 -29.77
N TRP A 1054 -5.17 5.25 -30.11
CA TRP A 1054 -4.38 5.73 -31.24
C TRP A 1054 -5.03 5.48 -32.60
N THR A 1055 -5.96 4.53 -32.73
CA THR A 1055 -6.67 4.32 -34.00
C THR A 1055 -7.66 5.44 -34.31
N GLY A 1056 -8.19 6.16 -33.31
CA GLY A 1056 -8.91 7.42 -33.55
C GLY A 1056 -8.01 8.51 -34.14
N VAL A 1057 -6.76 8.59 -33.66
CA VAL A 1057 -5.74 9.52 -34.18
C VAL A 1057 -5.26 9.11 -35.58
N ILE A 1058 -4.98 7.82 -35.80
CA ILE A 1058 -4.52 7.28 -37.09
C ILE A 1058 -5.63 7.38 -38.15
N LEU A 1059 -6.89 7.10 -37.81
CA LEU A 1059 -8.02 7.32 -38.72
C LEU A 1059 -8.32 8.81 -38.90
N GLY A 1060 -8.06 9.67 -37.91
CA GLY A 1060 -8.08 11.12 -38.06
C GLY A 1060 -7.03 11.61 -39.07
N ILE A 1061 -5.79 11.09 -38.99
CA ILE A 1061 -4.71 11.37 -39.93
C ILE A 1061 -5.06 10.84 -41.33
N ALA A 1062 -5.52 9.59 -41.44
CA ALA A 1062 -5.86 8.96 -42.71
C ALA A 1062 -7.07 9.64 -43.38
N SER A 1063 -8.09 10.00 -42.60
CA SER A 1063 -9.23 10.82 -43.03
C SER A 1063 -8.75 12.18 -43.53
N PHE A 1064 -8.10 12.98 -42.67
CA PHE A 1064 -7.61 14.31 -43.06
C PHE A 1064 -6.69 14.28 -44.29
N ALA A 1065 -5.83 13.27 -44.42
CA ALA A 1065 -5.00 13.05 -45.60
C ALA A 1065 -5.83 12.68 -46.84
N ALA A 1066 -6.83 11.81 -46.72
CA ALA A 1066 -7.74 11.45 -47.81
C ALA A 1066 -8.59 12.65 -48.25
N THR A 1067 -9.25 13.36 -47.31
CA THR A 1067 -10.02 14.57 -47.61
C THR A 1067 -9.11 15.61 -48.29
N TYR A 1068 -7.89 15.82 -47.80
CA TYR A 1068 -6.91 16.73 -48.39
C TYR A 1068 -6.49 16.33 -49.82
N VAL A 1069 -6.19 15.05 -50.07
CA VAL A 1069 -5.83 14.54 -51.41
C VAL A 1069 -7.00 14.65 -52.39
N ILE A 1070 -8.23 14.37 -51.94
CA ILE A 1070 -9.46 14.53 -52.75
C ILE A 1070 -9.72 16.01 -53.06
N LEU A 1071 -9.53 16.90 -52.08
CA LEU A 1071 -9.72 18.35 -52.24
C LEU A 1071 -8.64 19.04 -53.11
N GLN A 1072 -7.46 18.44 -53.26
CA GLN A 1072 -6.40 18.95 -54.16
C GLN A 1072 -6.75 18.87 -55.66
N GLY A 1073 -7.90 18.30 -56.04
CA GLY A 1073 -8.52 18.52 -57.36
C GLY A 1073 -7.82 17.88 -58.56
N LYS A 1074 -6.70 17.17 -58.39
CA LYS A 1074 -5.91 16.57 -59.48
C LYS A 1074 -6.58 15.39 -60.22
N ILE A 1075 -7.83 15.08 -59.93
CA ILE A 1075 -8.68 14.16 -60.71
C ILE A 1075 -9.41 14.90 -61.85
N GLY A 1076 -9.48 16.24 -61.81
CA GLY A 1076 -10.25 17.09 -62.74
C GLY A 1076 -9.81 17.11 -64.22
N GLN A 1077 -8.81 16.33 -64.64
CA GLN A 1077 -8.35 16.26 -66.04
C GLN A 1077 -8.52 14.90 -66.72
N MET A 1078 -9.08 13.87 -66.07
CA MET A 1078 -9.44 12.61 -66.75
C MET A 1078 -10.95 12.52 -66.99
N LYS A 1079 -11.37 12.52 -68.26
CA LYS A 1079 -12.79 12.39 -68.64
C LYS A 1079 -13.28 10.96 -68.31
N PRO A 1080 -14.45 10.77 -67.65
CA PRO A 1080 -14.89 9.45 -67.15
C PRO A 1080 -14.88 8.31 -68.18
N LYS A 1081 -15.14 8.62 -69.46
CA LYS A 1081 -15.12 7.66 -70.58
C LYS A 1081 -13.78 6.93 -70.79
N GLN A 1082 -12.66 7.39 -70.21
CA GLN A 1082 -11.34 6.77 -70.40
C GLN A 1082 -10.93 5.78 -69.30
N TRP A 1083 -11.50 5.86 -68.09
CA TRP A 1083 -11.07 5.01 -66.96
C TRP A 1083 -12.08 3.93 -66.55
N LEU A 1084 -13.40 4.16 -66.67
CA LEU A 1084 -14.38 3.08 -66.45
C LEU A 1084 -14.10 1.83 -67.32
N PRO A 1085 -13.76 1.94 -68.63
CA PRO A 1085 -13.42 0.78 -69.47
C PRO A 1085 -12.06 0.14 -69.16
N LYS A 1086 -11.28 0.71 -68.23
CA LYS A 1086 -10.04 0.10 -67.70
C LYS A 1086 -10.29 -0.56 -66.35
N LEU A 1087 -10.99 0.11 -65.43
CA LEU A 1087 -11.35 -0.46 -64.13
C LEU A 1087 -12.29 -1.68 -64.29
N ALA A 1088 -13.27 -1.62 -65.20
CA ALA A 1088 -14.12 -2.78 -65.52
C ALA A 1088 -13.27 -3.96 -66.03
N ARG A 1089 -12.33 -3.73 -66.95
CA ARG A 1089 -11.40 -4.76 -67.44
C ARG A 1089 -10.44 -5.31 -66.38
N TRP A 1090 -10.16 -4.55 -65.32
CA TRP A 1090 -9.34 -4.99 -64.19
C TRP A 1090 -10.16 -5.80 -63.17
N LEU A 1091 -11.46 -5.49 -63.02
CA LEU A 1091 -12.38 -6.18 -62.09
C LEU A 1091 -13.13 -7.37 -62.71
N SER A 1092 -13.16 -7.54 -64.03
CA SER A 1092 -13.89 -8.62 -64.73
C SER A 1092 -13.01 -9.44 -65.68
N GLY A 1093 -11.79 -9.79 -65.26
CA GLY A 1093 -10.97 -10.82 -65.89
C GLY A 1093 -11.22 -12.20 -65.25
N PRO A 1094 -11.42 -13.29 -66.02
CA PRO A 1094 -11.84 -14.57 -65.47
C PRO A 1094 -10.70 -15.33 -64.76
N LEU A 1095 -11.00 -15.89 -63.59
CA LEU A 1095 -10.14 -16.87 -62.91
C LEU A 1095 -10.36 -18.27 -63.52
N THR A 1096 -9.44 -18.70 -64.39
CA THR A 1096 -9.16 -20.13 -64.65
C THR A 1096 -7.79 -20.27 -65.33
N PRO A 1097 -7.01 -21.33 -65.06
CA PRO A 1097 -5.58 -21.37 -65.41
C PRO A 1097 -5.31 -21.98 -66.79
N LYS A 1098 -4.19 -21.61 -67.42
CA LYS A 1098 -3.56 -22.45 -68.46
C LYS A 1098 -2.06 -22.61 -68.27
N SER A 1099 -1.70 -23.88 -68.18
CA SER A 1099 -0.40 -24.48 -67.91
C SER A 1099 0.51 -24.54 -69.15
N THR A 1100 1.83 -24.58 -68.91
CA THR A 1100 2.88 -25.36 -69.62
C THR A 1100 2.92 -25.48 -71.15
N ALA A 1101 4.08 -25.14 -71.71
CA ALA A 1101 5.03 -26.09 -72.34
C ALA A 1101 6.44 -25.44 -72.29
N HIS A 1102 7.58 -26.12 -72.24
CA HIS A 1102 7.99 -27.51 -72.55
C HIS A 1102 8.90 -28.05 -71.40
N ILE A 1103 9.21 -29.35 -71.23
CA ILE A 1103 8.99 -30.55 -72.08
C ILE A 1103 8.89 -31.83 -71.21
N HIS A 1104 8.10 -32.83 -71.63
CA HIS A 1104 8.05 -34.28 -71.25
C HIS A 1104 8.14 -34.73 -69.76
N SER A 1105 7.57 -35.85 -69.28
CA SER A 1105 6.39 -36.72 -69.56
C SER A 1105 6.49 -37.90 -68.56
N VAL A 1106 5.47 -38.47 -67.90
CA VAL A 1106 4.34 -39.30 -68.39
C VAL A 1106 3.28 -39.43 -67.25
N GLU A 1107 2.14 -40.05 -67.54
CA GLU A 1107 0.97 -40.44 -66.70
C GLU A 1107 1.33 -41.27 -65.43
N SER A 1108 0.45 -41.60 -64.45
CA SER A 1108 -1.02 -41.61 -64.36
C SER A 1108 -1.54 -41.44 -62.89
N GLY A 1109 -2.83 -41.12 -62.70
CA GLY A 1109 -3.55 -41.32 -61.41
C GLY A 1109 -4.36 -42.63 -61.40
N PRO A 1110 -5.52 -42.76 -60.71
CA PRO A 1110 -6.08 -41.98 -59.57
C PRO A 1110 -6.77 -42.90 -58.48
N VAL A 1111 -7.78 -42.39 -57.73
CA VAL A 1111 -8.95 -43.10 -57.08
C VAL A 1111 -9.02 -43.26 -55.53
N SER A 1112 -10.26 -43.20 -55.03
CA SER A 1112 -10.87 -43.70 -53.76
C SER A 1112 -10.54 -43.10 -52.37
N SER A 1113 -11.51 -42.31 -51.89
CA SER A 1113 -12.23 -42.42 -50.60
C SER A 1113 -12.10 -43.69 -49.72
N VAL A 1114 -12.20 -43.54 -48.38
CA VAL A 1114 -13.18 -44.18 -47.44
C VAL A 1114 -12.85 -43.84 -45.95
N THR A 1115 -13.80 -44.10 -45.04
CA THR A 1115 -13.88 -43.76 -43.59
C THR A 1115 -13.10 -44.74 -42.65
N PRO A 1116 -13.08 -44.58 -41.29
CA PRO A 1116 -11.91 -44.93 -40.44
C PRO A 1116 -12.04 -46.17 -39.53
N ALA A 1117 -10.93 -46.64 -38.91
CA ALA A 1117 -10.91 -47.26 -37.57
C ALA A 1117 -9.50 -47.56 -36.95
N VAL A 1118 -9.31 -47.21 -35.66
CA VAL A 1118 -8.88 -48.10 -34.53
C VAL A 1118 -7.45 -48.75 -34.43
N GLN A 1119 -6.72 -48.33 -33.37
CA GLN A 1119 -5.78 -49.05 -32.44
C GLN A 1119 -4.33 -49.49 -32.78
N ALA A 1120 -3.48 -49.39 -31.72
CA ALA A 1120 -2.39 -50.27 -31.23
C ALA A 1120 -0.92 -49.74 -31.20
N GLN A 1121 -0.27 -49.97 -30.04
CA GLN A 1121 1.18 -49.86 -29.70
C GLN A 1121 1.88 -51.25 -29.85
N PRO A 1122 3.21 -51.48 -29.63
CA PRO A 1122 4.29 -50.70 -28.95
C PRO A 1122 5.57 -50.57 -29.87
N PRO A 1123 6.87 -50.49 -29.46
CA PRO A 1123 7.54 -50.46 -28.14
C PRO A 1123 8.73 -49.45 -28.00
N LEU A 1124 9.71 -49.78 -27.14
CA LEU A 1124 11.03 -49.19 -26.84
C LEU A 1124 12.12 -50.28 -27.07
N PRO A 1125 13.45 -50.17 -26.74
CA PRO A 1125 14.28 -49.09 -26.13
C PRO A 1125 15.57 -48.84 -26.98
N PRO A 1126 16.76 -48.43 -26.47
CA PRO A 1126 17.19 -47.75 -25.22
C PRO A 1126 17.72 -46.31 -25.57
N THR A 1127 18.70 -45.61 -24.96
CA THR A 1127 19.78 -45.92 -23.97
C THR A 1127 20.17 -44.66 -23.14
N VAL A 1128 21.15 -44.84 -22.24
CA VAL A 1128 21.63 -43.98 -21.14
C VAL A 1128 23.10 -43.57 -21.34
N ALA A 1129 23.49 -42.36 -20.91
CA ALA A 1129 24.78 -42.05 -20.25
C ALA A 1129 24.78 -40.64 -19.62
N THR A 1130 25.49 -40.43 -18.50
CA THR A 1130 25.66 -39.12 -17.81
C THR A 1130 27.15 -38.86 -17.45
N PRO A 1131 27.58 -38.04 -16.46
CA PRO A 1131 28.36 -36.83 -16.75
C PRO A 1131 29.77 -36.78 -16.11
N GLN A 1132 30.64 -35.82 -16.50
CA GLN A 1132 31.76 -35.40 -15.64
C GLN A 1132 32.37 -34.01 -15.94
N PHE A 1133 33.17 -33.55 -14.98
CA PHE A 1133 33.91 -32.28 -14.91
C PHE A 1133 35.19 -32.30 -15.76
N ALA A 1134 35.68 -31.11 -16.15
CA ALA A 1134 37.10 -30.74 -16.06
C ALA A 1134 37.25 -29.20 -16.14
N THR A 1135 38.40 -28.68 -15.71
CA THR A 1135 38.76 -27.24 -15.68
C THR A 1135 39.85 -26.89 -16.71
N ASP A 1136 40.17 -25.59 -16.77
CA ASP A 1136 41.43 -25.00 -17.25
C ASP A 1136 41.79 -25.04 -18.74
N HIS A 1137 41.98 -23.85 -19.30
CA HIS A 1137 43.22 -23.50 -20.01
C HIS A 1137 43.49 -21.98 -19.91
N VAL A 1138 44.76 -21.58 -20.01
CA VAL A 1138 45.34 -20.27 -19.66
C VAL A 1138 46.27 -19.78 -20.80
N GLU A 1139 46.75 -18.52 -20.74
CA GLU A 1139 47.72 -17.86 -21.67
C GLU A 1139 47.17 -17.47 -23.07
N ALA A 1140 47.66 -16.46 -23.82
CA ALA A 1140 48.75 -15.46 -23.71
C ALA A 1140 48.55 -14.32 -24.77
N ILE A 1141 49.14 -13.11 -24.82
CA ILE A 1141 49.87 -12.20 -23.88
C ILE A 1141 50.06 -10.80 -24.58
N LYS A 1142 50.70 -9.80 -23.91
CA LYS A 1142 51.00 -8.36 -24.30
C LYS A 1142 49.89 -7.34 -23.96
N LYS A 1143 50.09 -6.29 -23.13
CA LYS A 1143 51.14 -5.22 -22.96
C LYS A 1143 51.02 -4.10 -24.02
N ASP A 1144 51.01 -2.81 -23.68
CA ASP A 1144 51.91 -1.98 -22.82
C ASP A 1144 51.16 -1.24 -21.66
N GLU A 1145 51.69 -0.90 -20.46
CA GLU A 1145 52.83 -0.04 -20.03
C GLU A 1145 52.61 1.49 -20.19
N ALA A 1146 52.85 2.38 -19.19
CA ALA A 1146 53.28 2.21 -17.78
C ALA A 1146 53.04 3.48 -16.88
N THR A 1147 53.00 3.31 -15.54
CA THR A 1147 53.51 4.17 -14.39
C THR A 1147 53.38 5.72 -14.39
N ARG A 1148 53.44 6.49 -13.28
CA ARG A 1148 53.72 6.33 -11.81
C ARG A 1148 53.06 7.53 -11.06
N GLU A 1149 52.72 7.49 -9.77
CA GLU A 1149 53.48 7.97 -8.57
C GLU A 1149 52.45 8.55 -7.55
N SER A 1150 52.76 9.00 -6.31
CA SER A 1150 53.28 8.27 -5.13
C SER A 1150 53.16 9.15 -3.85
N THR A 1151 52.72 8.57 -2.72
CA THR A 1151 53.05 8.93 -1.30
C THR A 1151 52.60 10.26 -0.63
N ALA A 1152 52.47 10.19 0.72
CA ALA A 1152 52.28 11.25 1.75
C ALA A 1152 50.91 11.95 1.83
N GLU A 1153 50.35 12.34 3.00
CA GLU A 1153 50.64 12.03 4.43
C GLU A 1153 49.36 12.29 5.29
N PRO A 1154 49.24 11.79 6.55
CA PRO A 1154 48.03 11.98 7.38
C PRO A 1154 48.23 12.79 8.68
N LYS A 1155 47.30 13.73 9.01
CA LYS A 1155 46.90 14.08 10.41
C LYS A 1155 45.79 15.15 10.55
N SER A 1156 45.25 15.20 11.77
CA SER A 1156 44.50 16.30 12.44
C SER A 1156 43.15 16.80 11.88
N THR A 1157 42.09 16.39 12.58
CA THR A 1157 40.90 17.16 13.00
C THR A 1157 41.25 18.56 13.59
N PRO A 1158 40.30 19.52 13.74
CA PRO A 1158 38.85 19.40 13.95
C PRO A 1158 38.01 19.23 12.68
#